data_AF-A0A0X3U2I9-F1
#
_entry.id   AF-A0A0X3U2I9-F1
#
_cell.length_a   1.000
_cell.length_b   1.000
_cell.length_c   1.000
_cell.angle_alpha   90.00
_cell.angle_beta   90.00
_cell.angle_gamma   90.00
#
_symmetry.space_group_name_H-M   'P 1'
#
loop_
_entity.id
_entity.type
_entity.pdbx_description
1 polymer ?
#
loop_
_entity_poly.entity_id
_entity_poly.type
_entity_poly.pdbx_seq_one_letter_code
_entity_poly.pdbx_strand_id
1 'polypeptide(L)'
;MVVISLLALIACGGGGGGDSKSSTAATTAAVTSTSAAATIQTGRLTEVIIAGLAYRTESQSGVTSDTGEFSYLPGETIQFFLGDTPIGFAVRAQERLRILDLFPDIRLYRNFNQLRRLFSAAPFNRERIDFNRFHNTLFLLEAFDRDSDLGNGVVIEPGVRDLLENILFDVEVDALDYARHYVPLIYFRNRADELGLVDSGAVLDTGMVLDTYYEAIELVGSFFVPVFKSRDFLFDEILDELERFDYDDDGNITELVTESDREILRRVSRFATYDGFGNILTWSFEPDAFLVDDEFAEFEYDDAGNLVSLREDLDGNGTLDRVRNWAYDFGDLFFSVTYTEDSDGDSVVDEEFTVSYQLDERGRLQQVRRDDQLLAEYTFQENGRTASETIFSPRSGEPFRVIEFDEAGRVSSLRRQLGDAGEGLWEFFYGSRDNLVRARFTRSGADFVEYRILVEWEYDIQGNLTLYTVDLREDGDTDFSREYVYDDNDRLVREVWFEFTGDLRTAVFEIAYAYDTDGLLIRKVQTNLLASAPLLPSTDVVAFIYSYDDRNNLVSVVRDDGNNGSLDFEKAFELRRENWRAALLWIENPSVYSASPFAELPSRQILRRRLIAELETEDIVDSSLERLLRTDEEFRRLAGLEVISINCETPFALEFFDNGEVILRDRSDVREDAVVLTWFLLMRGVVVIEDGGLEYSFRLRRYPEIPRVYPQAAGPGGTIVTLEPLDFYPLPYACNYRARSEKVDFRPVWREEVDISRR
;
A
#
# COMPACT_ATOMS: atom_id res chain seq x y z
N MET A 1 -40.14 -32.85 -0.01
CA MET A 1 -41.20 -33.86 -0.22
C MET A 1 -42.54 -33.29 0.24
N VAL A 2 -43.47 -33.03 -0.69
CA VAL A 2 -44.95 -33.12 -0.54
C VAL A 2 -45.66 -32.37 0.62
N VAL A 3 -46.45 -31.33 0.25
CA VAL A 3 -47.81 -30.94 0.74
C VAL A 3 -47.92 -30.38 2.19
N ILE A 4 -48.24 -29.08 2.40
CA ILE A 4 -49.55 -28.38 2.30
C ILE A 4 -50.62 -28.87 3.30
N SER A 5 -51.14 -28.01 4.19
CA SER A 5 -52.60 -27.78 4.39
C SER A 5 -52.97 -26.72 5.45
N LEU A 6 -54.08 -26.01 5.18
CA LEU A 6 -54.79 -25.08 6.06
C LEU A 6 -55.73 -25.80 7.06
N LEU A 7 -56.06 -25.12 8.17
CA LEU A 7 -57.37 -25.10 8.85
C LEU A 7 -57.54 -23.68 9.46
N ALA A 8 -58.58 -22.85 9.29
CA ALA A 8 -60.01 -22.95 8.96
C ALA A 8 -60.98 -23.00 10.18
N LEU A 9 -62.19 -22.44 9.93
CA LEU A 9 -63.47 -22.47 10.70
C LEU A 9 -63.73 -21.39 11.79
N ILE A 10 -64.95 -20.89 12.05
CA ILE A 10 -66.11 -20.53 11.17
C ILE A 10 -67.18 -19.69 11.96
N ALA A 11 -67.85 -18.66 11.37
CA ALA A 11 -69.24 -18.19 11.71
C ALA A 11 -69.67 -16.88 11.00
N CYS A 12 -70.95 -16.59 10.70
CA CYS A 12 -72.14 -17.40 10.38
C CYS A 12 -73.31 -16.50 9.86
N GLY A 13 -74.22 -17.03 9.02
CA GLY A 13 -75.50 -16.42 8.59
C GLY A 13 -75.40 -15.52 7.35
N GLY A 14 -76.22 -15.61 6.30
CA GLY A 14 -77.53 -16.26 6.07
C GLY A 14 -78.55 -15.19 5.62
N GLY A 15 -79.48 -15.37 4.69
CA GLY A 15 -79.84 -16.45 3.76
C GLY A 15 -81.15 -16.05 3.02
N GLY A 16 -81.45 -16.65 1.86
CA GLY A 16 -82.72 -16.41 1.13
C GLY A 16 -82.52 -16.09 -0.36
N GLY A 17 -83.33 -16.68 -1.24
CA GLY A 17 -83.20 -16.52 -2.70
C GLY A 17 -84.52 -16.09 -3.37
N GLY A 18 -84.49 -15.95 -4.69
CA GLY A 18 -85.67 -15.63 -5.51
C GLY A 18 -85.31 -15.16 -6.91
N ASP A 19 -85.45 -16.05 -7.90
CA ASP A 19 -85.34 -15.71 -9.32
C ASP A 19 -86.56 -14.92 -9.79
N SER A 20 -86.37 -13.79 -10.50
CA SER A 20 -87.16 -13.42 -11.69
C SER A 20 -86.73 -12.08 -12.31
N LYS A 21 -86.74 -12.06 -13.65
CA LYS A 21 -86.37 -10.91 -14.48
C LYS A 21 -87.49 -9.86 -14.54
N SER A 22 -87.17 -8.58 -14.42
CA SER A 22 -87.72 -7.52 -15.28
C SER A 22 -86.91 -6.22 -15.20
N SER A 23 -86.90 -5.46 -16.28
CA SER A 23 -86.16 -4.21 -16.48
C SER A 23 -86.83 -2.99 -15.84
N THR A 24 -86.03 -2.04 -15.32
CA THR A 24 -85.83 -0.65 -15.86
C THR A 24 -85.40 0.34 -14.77
N ALA A 25 -84.28 1.03 -14.99
CA ALA A 25 -83.81 2.31 -14.41
C ALA A 25 -84.18 2.71 -12.97
N ALA A 26 -83.17 2.83 -12.09
CA ALA A 26 -82.58 4.14 -11.73
C ALA A 26 -81.53 4.03 -10.60
N THR A 27 -80.40 4.73 -10.78
CA THR A 27 -79.52 5.30 -9.74
C THR A 27 -79.05 4.39 -8.59
N THR A 28 -77.86 3.79 -8.77
CA THR A 28 -76.98 3.41 -7.65
C THR A 28 -75.63 4.11 -7.83
N ALA A 29 -75.19 4.84 -6.80
CA ALA A 29 -73.89 5.49 -6.80
C ALA A 29 -72.78 4.42 -6.77
N ALA A 30 -71.99 4.33 -7.85
CA ALA A 30 -70.75 3.59 -7.82
C ALA A 30 -69.75 4.37 -6.96
N VAL A 31 -69.33 3.78 -5.84
CA VAL A 31 -68.12 4.22 -5.14
C VAL A 31 -66.95 3.79 -6.01
N THR A 32 -66.53 4.67 -6.92
CA THR A 32 -65.28 4.50 -7.66
C THR A 32 -64.14 4.62 -6.65
N SER A 33 -63.58 3.49 -6.22
CA SER A 33 -62.28 3.47 -5.56
C SER A 33 -61.21 3.76 -6.60
N THR A 34 -61.10 5.04 -6.97
CA THR A 34 -60.08 5.54 -7.87
C THR A 34 -58.73 5.27 -7.22
N SER A 35 -57.98 4.30 -7.75
CA SER A 35 -56.55 4.19 -7.46
C SER A 35 -55.92 5.51 -7.91
N ALA A 36 -55.50 6.35 -6.98
CA ALA A 36 -54.78 7.57 -7.31
C ALA A 36 -53.53 7.17 -8.08
N ALA A 37 -53.33 7.74 -9.27
CA ALA A 37 -52.07 7.56 -9.98
C ALA A 37 -50.96 8.15 -9.12
N ALA A 38 -49.87 7.40 -8.93
CA ALA A 38 -48.71 7.91 -8.22
C ALA A 38 -48.18 9.15 -8.96
N THR A 39 -48.08 10.26 -8.25
CA THR A 39 -47.57 11.53 -8.80
C THR A 39 -46.06 11.55 -8.72
N ILE A 40 -45.40 11.93 -9.81
CA ILE A 40 -43.96 12.20 -9.83
C ILE A 40 -43.63 13.24 -8.75
N GLN A 41 -42.65 12.91 -7.91
CA GLN A 41 -42.06 13.78 -6.91
C GLN A 41 -40.67 14.22 -7.39
N THR A 42 -40.25 15.38 -6.91
CA THR A 42 -38.91 15.90 -7.11
C THR A 42 -38.11 15.64 -5.84
N GLY A 43 -36.96 15.01 -5.98
CA GLY A 43 -35.94 14.89 -4.94
C GLY A 43 -34.76 15.77 -5.26
N ARG A 44 -33.87 15.98 -4.29
CA ARG A 44 -32.68 16.82 -4.47
C ARG A 44 -31.47 16.18 -3.78
N LEU A 45 -30.35 16.07 -4.51
CA LEU A 45 -29.05 15.73 -3.95
C LEU A 45 -28.48 16.95 -3.21
N THR A 46 -27.91 16.73 -2.04
CA THR A 46 -27.50 17.75 -1.06
C THR A 46 -26.19 17.35 -0.36
N GLU A 47 -25.69 18.22 0.53
CA GLU A 47 -24.27 18.35 0.90
C GLU A 47 -23.49 18.99 -0.26
N VAL A 48 -23.22 18.26 -1.34
CA VAL A 48 -22.69 18.80 -2.60
C VAL A 48 -23.82 18.95 -3.61
N ILE A 49 -23.91 20.10 -4.29
CA ILE A 49 -24.88 20.31 -5.38
C ILE A 49 -24.24 19.80 -6.67
N ILE A 50 -24.67 18.63 -7.13
CA ILE A 50 -24.17 18.02 -8.37
C ILE A 50 -25.18 18.22 -9.49
N ALA A 51 -24.82 18.99 -10.49
CA ALA A 51 -25.54 19.19 -11.73
C ALA A 51 -25.07 18.20 -12.81
N GLY A 52 -26.00 17.69 -13.62
CA GLY A 52 -25.67 16.82 -14.73
C GLY A 52 -25.36 15.36 -14.36
N LEU A 53 -25.49 14.93 -13.10
CA LEU A 53 -25.25 13.54 -12.73
C LEU A 53 -26.39 12.64 -13.21
N ALA A 54 -26.07 11.54 -13.90
CA ALA A 54 -27.10 10.65 -14.42
C ALA A 54 -27.78 9.88 -13.27
N TYR A 55 -29.08 9.64 -13.39
CA TYR A 55 -29.83 8.84 -12.42
C TYR A 55 -30.88 7.93 -13.07
N ARG A 56 -31.23 6.86 -12.36
CA ARG A 56 -32.26 5.90 -12.76
C ARG A 56 -33.06 5.41 -11.55
N THR A 57 -34.38 5.33 -11.70
CA THR A 57 -35.31 4.65 -10.81
C THR A 57 -36.03 3.52 -11.57
N GLU A 58 -36.98 2.83 -10.95
CA GLU A 58 -37.80 1.81 -11.63
C GLU A 58 -38.68 2.37 -12.76
N SER A 59 -38.98 3.68 -12.78
CA SER A 59 -39.81 4.31 -13.82
C SER A 59 -39.29 5.62 -14.42
N GLN A 60 -38.31 6.29 -13.79
CA GLN A 60 -37.74 7.55 -14.23
C GLN A 60 -36.25 7.40 -14.55
N SER A 61 -35.76 8.22 -15.48
CA SER A 61 -34.32 8.40 -15.71
C SER A 61 -34.05 9.80 -16.25
N GLY A 62 -32.84 10.30 -16.00
CA GLY A 62 -32.43 11.62 -16.47
C GLY A 62 -31.07 12.01 -15.92
N VAL A 63 -30.80 13.32 -15.89
CA VAL A 63 -29.66 13.92 -15.20
C VAL A 63 -30.17 14.89 -14.14
N THR A 64 -29.39 15.12 -13.09
CA THR A 64 -29.71 16.14 -12.08
C THR A 64 -29.70 17.54 -12.71
N SER A 65 -30.59 18.42 -12.23
CA SER A 65 -30.60 19.84 -12.63
C SER A 65 -29.40 20.61 -12.07
N ASP A 66 -29.25 21.87 -12.49
CA ASP A 66 -28.34 22.88 -11.92
C ASP A 66 -28.50 23.08 -10.39
N THR A 67 -29.61 22.61 -9.81
CA THR A 67 -29.87 22.61 -8.36
C THR A 67 -29.67 21.24 -7.70
N GLY A 68 -29.32 20.20 -8.44
CA GLY A 68 -29.19 18.82 -7.95
C GLY A 68 -30.52 18.05 -7.90
N GLU A 69 -31.56 18.50 -8.61
CA GLU A 69 -32.90 17.90 -8.54
C GLU A 69 -33.08 16.70 -9.49
N PHE A 70 -33.79 15.68 -9.03
CA PHE A 70 -34.12 14.45 -9.75
C PHE A 70 -35.62 14.10 -9.60
N SER A 71 -36.17 13.27 -10.50
CA SER A 71 -37.59 12.86 -10.50
C SER A 71 -37.76 11.39 -10.12
N TYR A 72 -38.77 11.07 -9.28
CA TYR A 72 -39.06 9.70 -8.83
C TYR A 72 -40.55 9.50 -8.48
N LEU A 73 -41.03 8.25 -8.36
CA LEU A 73 -42.33 7.95 -7.76
C LEU A 73 -42.21 7.49 -6.30
N PRO A 74 -43.17 7.80 -5.41
CA PRO A 74 -43.08 7.46 -3.98
C PRO A 74 -42.83 5.97 -3.70
N GLY A 75 -41.67 5.66 -3.12
CA GLY A 75 -41.28 4.29 -2.74
C GLY A 75 -40.33 3.60 -3.72
N GLU A 76 -39.99 4.23 -4.84
CA GLU A 76 -38.93 3.80 -5.76
C GLU A 76 -37.53 3.84 -5.13
N THR A 77 -36.62 3.09 -5.74
CA THR A 77 -35.17 3.20 -5.50
C THR A 77 -34.53 4.11 -6.56
N ILE A 78 -33.38 4.69 -6.23
CA ILE A 78 -32.59 5.53 -7.12
C ILE A 78 -31.12 5.12 -7.04
N GLN A 79 -30.48 5.04 -8.21
CA GLN A 79 -29.04 4.91 -8.37
C GLN A 79 -28.56 6.08 -9.23
N PHE A 80 -27.42 6.67 -8.84
CA PHE A 80 -26.71 7.70 -9.60
C PHE A 80 -25.51 7.10 -10.33
N PHE A 81 -25.11 7.73 -11.44
CA PHE A 81 -24.05 7.26 -12.32
C PHE A 81 -23.23 8.41 -12.90
N LEU A 82 -21.92 8.19 -13.06
CA LEU A 82 -21.05 8.95 -13.94
C LEU A 82 -20.54 8.00 -15.02
N GLY A 83 -20.92 8.23 -16.29
CA GLY A 83 -20.82 7.17 -17.30
C GLY A 83 -21.69 5.96 -16.91
N ASP A 84 -21.10 4.77 -16.97
CA ASP A 84 -21.70 3.54 -16.41
C ASP A 84 -21.28 3.29 -14.94
N THR A 85 -20.40 4.11 -14.37
CA THR A 85 -19.87 3.94 -13.00
C THR A 85 -20.93 4.31 -11.95
N PRO A 86 -21.36 3.38 -11.07
CA PRO A 86 -22.36 3.68 -10.06
C PRO A 86 -21.81 4.54 -8.92
N ILE A 87 -22.37 5.74 -8.74
CA ILE A 87 -22.05 6.66 -7.64
C ILE A 87 -22.78 6.18 -6.38
N GLY A 88 -22.04 5.57 -5.47
CA GLY A 88 -22.58 4.92 -4.27
C GLY A 88 -23.53 3.76 -4.58
N PHE A 89 -24.37 3.40 -3.62
CA PHE A 89 -25.35 2.31 -3.72
C PHE A 89 -26.73 2.79 -4.15
N ALA A 90 -27.55 1.85 -4.65
CA ALA A 90 -28.95 2.10 -4.94
C ALA A 90 -29.74 2.22 -3.62
N VAL A 91 -30.33 3.38 -3.39
CA VAL A 91 -31.04 3.71 -2.13
C VAL A 91 -32.47 4.10 -2.40
N ARG A 92 -33.29 4.24 -1.36
CA ARG A 92 -34.68 4.68 -1.50
C ARG A 92 -34.73 6.16 -1.90
N ALA A 93 -35.45 6.48 -2.98
CA ALA A 93 -35.64 7.84 -3.46
C ALA A 93 -36.46 8.70 -2.47
N GLN A 94 -36.00 9.93 -2.23
CA GLN A 94 -36.49 10.84 -1.19
C GLN A 94 -36.42 12.31 -1.65
N GLU A 95 -37.20 13.19 -1.01
CA GLU A 95 -37.25 14.64 -1.32
C GLU A 95 -35.88 15.32 -1.10
N ARG A 96 -35.11 14.83 -0.12
CA ARG A 96 -33.73 15.23 0.14
C ARG A 96 -32.91 13.97 0.30
N LEU A 97 -31.79 13.92 -0.40
CA LEU A 97 -30.79 12.86 -0.31
C LEU A 97 -29.43 13.54 -0.21
N ARG A 98 -28.56 13.05 0.65
CA ARG A 98 -27.18 13.56 0.78
C ARG A 98 -26.25 12.62 0.02
N ILE A 99 -25.10 13.11 -0.45
CA ILE A 99 -24.12 12.19 -1.08
C ILE A 99 -23.70 11.08 -0.10
N LEU A 100 -23.55 11.41 1.19
CA LEU A 100 -23.29 10.43 2.25
C LEU A 100 -24.40 9.37 2.40
N ASP A 101 -25.66 9.70 2.11
CA ASP A 101 -26.78 8.74 2.20
C ASP A 101 -26.68 7.63 1.13
N LEU A 102 -25.87 7.82 0.08
CA LEU A 102 -25.56 6.79 -0.93
C LEU A 102 -24.56 5.73 -0.42
N PHE A 103 -23.95 5.93 0.75
CA PHE A 103 -22.91 5.07 1.32
C PHE A 103 -23.28 4.69 2.77
N PRO A 104 -24.25 3.78 2.99
CA PRO A 104 -24.85 3.56 4.30
C PRO A 104 -23.88 3.04 5.38
N ASP A 105 -22.80 2.36 4.97
CA ASP A 105 -21.80 1.77 5.85
C ASP A 105 -20.54 2.64 6.03
N ILE A 106 -20.51 3.86 5.44
CA ILE A 106 -19.35 4.75 5.54
C ILE A 106 -19.13 5.28 6.95
N ARG A 107 -17.86 5.32 7.34
CA ARG A 107 -17.39 6.04 8.52
C ARG A 107 -16.67 7.32 8.10
N LEU A 108 -17.06 8.45 8.68
CA LEU A 108 -16.32 9.70 8.58
C LEU A 108 -15.27 9.76 9.69
N TYR A 109 -14.02 9.93 9.32
CA TYR A 109 -12.85 9.89 10.20
C TYR A 109 -12.54 11.29 10.70
N ARG A 110 -12.26 11.44 12.00
CA ARG A 110 -12.12 12.76 12.63
C ARG A 110 -10.80 12.97 13.37
N ASN A 111 -9.97 11.94 13.48
CA ASN A 111 -8.64 12.06 14.10
C ASN A 111 -7.67 11.04 13.53
N PHE A 112 -6.38 11.32 13.69
CA PHE A 112 -5.29 10.55 13.10
C PHE A 112 -5.26 9.08 13.59
N ASN A 113 -5.61 8.82 14.85
CA ASN A 113 -5.68 7.45 15.37
C ASN A 113 -6.70 6.56 14.65
N GLN A 114 -7.82 7.12 14.19
CA GLN A 114 -8.81 6.36 13.42
C GLN A 114 -8.26 6.02 12.03
N LEU A 115 -7.62 6.96 11.34
CA LEU A 115 -6.96 6.72 10.04
C LEU A 115 -5.84 5.68 10.18
N ARG A 116 -4.97 5.82 11.17
CA ARG A 116 -3.91 4.84 11.48
C ARG A 116 -4.48 3.42 11.63
N ARG A 117 -5.59 3.25 12.35
CA ARG A 117 -6.24 1.93 12.50
C ARG A 117 -6.79 1.41 11.17
N LEU A 118 -7.42 2.26 10.37
CA LEU A 118 -7.93 1.91 9.04
C LEU A 118 -6.83 1.44 8.10
N PHE A 119 -5.79 2.26 7.90
CA PHE A 119 -4.72 1.98 6.94
C PHE A 119 -3.74 0.90 7.42
N SER A 120 -3.73 0.59 8.73
CA SER A 120 -3.07 -0.61 9.26
C SER A 120 -3.86 -1.90 9.03
N ALA A 121 -5.14 -1.82 8.64
CA ALA A 121 -5.89 -2.99 8.20
C ALA A 121 -5.50 -3.36 6.76
N ALA A 122 -5.61 -4.65 6.44
CA ALA A 122 -5.31 -5.16 5.09
C ALA A 122 -6.17 -4.44 4.03
N PRO A 123 -5.68 -4.25 2.79
CA PRO A 123 -6.43 -3.54 1.73
C PRO A 123 -7.84 -4.09 1.47
N PHE A 124 -8.04 -5.40 1.63
CA PHE A 124 -9.33 -6.07 1.48
C PHE A 124 -10.25 -5.98 2.72
N ASN A 125 -9.88 -5.20 3.75
CA ASN A 125 -10.75 -4.95 4.90
C ASN A 125 -11.99 -4.15 4.47
N ARG A 126 -13.18 -4.56 4.91
CA ARG A 126 -14.44 -3.94 4.51
C ARG A 126 -14.52 -2.44 4.83
N GLU A 127 -14.07 -2.01 6.02
CA GLU A 127 -14.06 -0.60 6.42
C GLU A 127 -13.11 0.24 5.54
N ARG A 128 -12.01 -0.37 5.04
CA ARG A 128 -11.07 0.26 4.08
C ARG A 128 -11.62 0.31 2.67
N ILE A 129 -12.31 -0.74 2.20
CA ILE A 129 -13.00 -0.73 0.91
C ILE A 129 -14.13 0.32 0.89
N ASP A 130 -14.94 0.38 1.95
CA ASP A 130 -16.03 1.37 2.05
C ASP A 130 -15.46 2.80 2.16
N PHE A 131 -14.33 3.00 2.86
CA PHE A 131 -13.56 4.25 2.81
C PHE A 131 -13.13 4.58 1.38
N ASN A 132 -12.33 3.72 0.73
CA ASN A 132 -11.85 3.93 -0.63
C ASN A 132 -12.99 4.32 -1.57
N ARG A 133 -14.07 3.53 -1.56
CA ARG A 133 -15.22 3.75 -2.44
C ARG A 133 -15.88 5.11 -2.28
N PHE A 134 -16.01 5.61 -1.06
CA PHE A 134 -16.55 6.96 -0.82
C PHE A 134 -15.57 8.05 -1.26
N HIS A 135 -14.31 7.95 -0.84
CA HIS A 135 -13.31 9.00 -1.03
C HIS A 135 -12.90 9.11 -2.51
N ASN A 136 -12.74 7.97 -3.21
CA ASN A 136 -12.54 7.91 -4.66
C ASN A 136 -13.78 8.36 -5.46
N THR A 137 -14.99 8.25 -4.91
CA THR A 137 -16.19 8.82 -5.55
C THR A 137 -16.19 10.34 -5.48
N LEU A 138 -15.77 10.93 -4.35
CA LEU A 138 -15.59 12.40 -4.26
C LEU A 138 -14.52 12.87 -5.25
N PHE A 139 -13.39 12.16 -5.29
CA PHE A 139 -12.32 12.39 -6.26
C PHE A 139 -12.80 12.34 -7.70
N LEU A 140 -13.54 11.29 -8.08
CA LEU A 140 -14.06 11.12 -9.43
C LEU A 140 -15.08 12.21 -9.82
N LEU A 141 -15.77 12.81 -8.85
CA LEU A 141 -16.68 13.93 -9.10
C LEU A 141 -15.94 15.25 -9.29
N GLU A 142 -14.90 15.53 -8.50
CA GLU A 142 -14.00 16.69 -8.66
C GLU A 142 -13.23 16.60 -9.99
N ALA A 143 -12.62 15.44 -10.28
CA ALA A 143 -11.87 15.17 -11.49
C ALA A 143 -12.74 15.15 -12.77
N PHE A 144 -14.06 15.30 -12.67
CA PHE A 144 -14.95 15.49 -13.84
C PHE A 144 -15.88 16.69 -13.69
N ASP A 145 -15.61 17.54 -12.71
CA ASP A 145 -16.20 18.86 -12.55
C ASP A 145 -15.67 19.83 -13.60
N ARG A 146 -16.44 20.87 -13.91
CA ARG A 146 -16.10 21.87 -14.92
C ARG A 146 -14.86 22.67 -14.53
N ASP A 147 -14.76 23.10 -13.27
CA ASP A 147 -13.68 23.94 -12.74
C ASP A 147 -12.79 23.22 -11.71
N SER A 148 -13.11 21.96 -11.38
CA SER A 148 -12.38 21.13 -10.39
C SER A 148 -12.48 21.67 -8.95
N ASP A 149 -13.59 22.33 -8.60
CA ASP A 149 -13.85 22.88 -7.26
C ASP A 149 -15.14 22.32 -6.65
N LEU A 150 -14.98 21.15 -6.02
CA LEU A 150 -16.00 20.46 -5.23
C LEU A 150 -16.67 21.35 -4.14
N GLY A 151 -16.02 22.45 -3.75
CA GLY A 151 -16.49 23.37 -2.72
C GLY A 151 -17.59 24.32 -3.21
N ASN A 152 -17.67 24.59 -4.51
CA ASN A 152 -18.68 25.48 -5.08
C ASN A 152 -19.90 24.73 -5.68
N GLY A 153 -19.72 23.45 -6.00
CA GLY A 153 -20.72 22.56 -6.59
C GLY A 153 -20.02 21.40 -7.27
N VAL A 154 -20.72 20.73 -8.20
CA VAL A 154 -20.11 19.94 -9.28
C VAL A 154 -20.98 20.10 -10.52
N VAL A 155 -20.39 20.42 -11.66
CA VAL A 155 -21.05 20.61 -12.96
C VAL A 155 -20.52 19.61 -13.98
N ILE A 156 -21.19 18.46 -14.09
CA ILE A 156 -20.86 17.47 -15.12
C ILE A 156 -21.42 17.96 -16.47
N GLU A 157 -20.55 18.41 -17.37
CA GLU A 157 -20.92 18.83 -18.73
C GLU A 157 -21.47 17.65 -19.57
N PRO A 158 -22.36 17.88 -20.56
CA PRO A 158 -22.86 16.82 -21.43
C PRO A 158 -21.76 16.04 -22.14
N GLY A 159 -20.71 16.72 -22.62
CA GLY A 159 -19.60 16.05 -23.29
C GLY A 159 -18.79 15.13 -22.36
N VAL A 160 -18.78 15.39 -21.04
CA VAL A 160 -18.17 14.46 -20.07
C VAL A 160 -19.01 13.18 -19.94
N ARG A 161 -20.34 13.30 -19.91
CA ARG A 161 -21.23 12.13 -19.94
C ARG A 161 -21.08 11.31 -21.22
N ASP A 162 -20.94 11.99 -22.36
CA ASP A 162 -20.74 11.34 -23.66
C ASP A 162 -19.35 10.67 -23.75
N LEU A 163 -18.30 11.30 -23.21
CA LEU A 163 -16.94 10.74 -23.11
C LEU A 163 -16.88 9.49 -22.21
N LEU A 164 -17.68 9.46 -21.14
CA LEU A 164 -17.73 8.38 -20.16
C LEU A 164 -18.82 7.34 -20.45
N GLU A 165 -19.50 7.39 -21.60
CA GLU A 165 -20.53 6.39 -21.95
C GLU A 165 -19.92 4.97 -22.00
N ASN A 166 -20.55 4.01 -21.29
CA ASN A 166 -20.05 2.63 -21.09
C ASN A 166 -18.79 2.48 -20.20
N ILE A 167 -18.25 3.57 -19.62
CA ILE A 167 -17.03 3.53 -18.81
C ILE A 167 -17.31 3.15 -17.36
N LEU A 168 -16.54 2.20 -16.84
CA LEU A 168 -16.64 1.65 -15.48
C LEU A 168 -15.31 1.83 -14.72
N PHE A 169 -15.23 2.88 -13.91
CA PHE A 169 -14.10 3.10 -13.00
C PHE A 169 -14.22 2.20 -11.76
N ASP A 170 -13.08 1.66 -11.32
CA ASP A 170 -12.96 0.91 -10.08
C ASP A 170 -12.67 1.85 -8.91
N VAL A 171 -13.75 2.29 -8.26
CA VAL A 171 -13.68 3.13 -7.06
C VAL A 171 -13.24 2.36 -5.79
N GLU A 172 -13.07 1.04 -5.81
CA GLU A 172 -12.62 0.26 -4.64
C GLU A 172 -11.07 0.20 -4.48
N VAL A 173 -10.32 0.68 -5.49
CA VAL A 173 -8.86 0.90 -5.50
C VAL A 173 -8.40 1.71 -4.27
N ASP A 174 -7.17 1.50 -3.78
CA ASP A 174 -6.70 2.21 -2.59
C ASP A 174 -6.69 3.74 -2.79
N ALA A 175 -7.25 4.49 -1.83
CA ALA A 175 -7.39 5.94 -1.97
C ALA A 175 -6.05 6.68 -2.10
N LEU A 176 -4.95 6.07 -1.61
CA LEU A 176 -3.59 6.61 -1.74
C LEU A 176 -3.00 6.37 -3.15
N ASP A 177 -3.56 5.42 -3.92
CA ASP A 177 -3.14 5.10 -5.28
C ASP A 177 -4.07 5.67 -6.35
N TYR A 178 -5.35 5.88 -6.03
CA TYR A 178 -6.38 6.22 -7.01
C TYR A 178 -6.07 7.48 -7.82
N ALA A 179 -5.80 8.60 -7.15
CA ALA A 179 -5.50 9.89 -7.77
C ALA A 179 -4.27 9.85 -8.69
N ARG A 180 -3.22 9.14 -8.26
CA ARG A 180 -1.85 9.27 -8.81
C ARG A 180 -1.45 8.14 -9.75
N HIS A 181 -2.11 6.98 -9.66
CA HIS A 181 -1.70 5.74 -10.34
C HIS A 181 -2.83 5.05 -11.12
N TYR A 182 -4.10 5.46 -10.95
CA TYR A 182 -5.20 4.78 -11.64
C TYR A 182 -5.30 5.18 -13.12
N VAL A 183 -4.66 4.38 -13.97
CA VAL A 183 -4.49 4.61 -15.41
C VAL A 183 -5.78 5.02 -16.17
N PRO A 184 -6.96 4.41 -15.93
CA PRO A 184 -8.20 4.88 -16.55
C PRO A 184 -8.56 6.33 -16.22
N LEU A 185 -8.40 6.75 -14.96
CA LEU A 185 -8.71 8.12 -14.53
C LEU A 185 -7.78 9.12 -15.21
N ILE A 186 -6.47 8.85 -15.22
CA ILE A 186 -5.45 9.65 -15.91
C ILE A 186 -5.82 9.83 -17.38
N TYR A 187 -6.18 8.74 -18.08
CA TYR A 187 -6.57 8.78 -19.50
C TYR A 187 -7.83 9.63 -19.74
N PHE A 188 -8.93 9.35 -19.02
CA PHE A 188 -10.20 10.03 -19.29
C PHE A 188 -10.21 11.50 -18.84
N ARG A 189 -9.43 11.84 -17.79
CA ARG A 189 -9.26 13.24 -17.34
C ARG A 189 -8.47 14.06 -18.36
N ASN A 190 -7.31 13.55 -18.81
CA ASN A 190 -6.57 14.16 -19.92
C ASN A 190 -7.45 14.32 -21.16
N ARG A 191 -8.23 13.30 -21.50
CA ARG A 191 -9.13 13.36 -22.66
C ARG A 191 -10.27 14.37 -22.48
N ALA A 192 -10.73 14.63 -21.27
CA ALA A 192 -11.72 15.67 -20.99
C ALA A 192 -11.12 17.07 -21.18
N ASP A 193 -9.87 17.28 -20.74
CA ASP A 193 -9.11 18.52 -20.92
C ASP A 193 -8.82 18.83 -22.39
N GLU A 194 -8.30 17.86 -23.16
CA GLU A 194 -8.06 17.99 -24.61
C GLU A 194 -9.32 18.38 -25.40
N LEU A 195 -10.49 17.97 -24.92
CA LEU A 195 -11.80 18.27 -25.51
C LEU A 195 -12.40 19.58 -24.97
N GLY A 196 -11.74 20.25 -24.02
CA GLY A 196 -12.19 21.49 -23.37
C GLY A 196 -13.46 21.29 -22.54
N LEU A 197 -13.70 20.08 -22.04
CA LEU A 197 -14.89 19.71 -21.26
C LEU A 197 -14.78 20.09 -19.79
N VAL A 198 -13.55 20.19 -19.30
CA VAL A 198 -13.13 20.70 -17.99
C VAL A 198 -12.19 21.90 -18.21
N ASP A 199 -11.90 22.67 -17.17
CA ASP A 199 -11.03 23.87 -17.25
C ASP A 199 -9.53 23.55 -17.08
N SER A 200 -9.19 22.36 -16.57
CA SER A 200 -7.84 21.77 -16.52
C SER A 200 -7.95 20.24 -16.42
N GLY A 201 -6.94 19.51 -16.89
CA GLY A 201 -6.79 18.08 -16.62
C GLY A 201 -6.14 17.77 -15.26
N ALA A 202 -5.49 18.73 -14.61
CA ALA A 202 -4.88 18.51 -13.30
C ALA A 202 -5.97 18.17 -12.26
N VAL A 203 -5.60 17.41 -11.23
CA VAL A 203 -6.51 16.97 -10.16
C VAL A 203 -5.87 17.29 -8.81
N LEU A 204 -6.68 17.75 -7.85
CA LEU A 204 -6.21 17.96 -6.48
C LEU A 204 -5.65 16.65 -5.89
N ASP A 205 -4.66 16.71 -4.98
CA ASP A 205 -4.29 15.52 -4.21
C ASP A 205 -5.47 14.99 -3.38
N THR A 206 -5.52 13.66 -3.17
CA THR A 206 -6.58 12.98 -2.42
C THR A 206 -6.89 13.66 -1.09
N GLY A 207 -5.88 14.16 -0.36
CA GLY A 207 -6.13 14.86 0.90
C GLY A 207 -6.96 16.15 0.73
N MET A 208 -6.62 16.97 -0.26
CA MET A 208 -7.25 18.28 -0.48
C MET A 208 -8.72 18.17 -0.90
N VAL A 209 -9.07 17.17 -1.73
CA VAL A 209 -10.47 16.87 -2.09
C VAL A 209 -11.32 16.57 -0.83
N LEU A 210 -10.72 15.93 0.16
CA LEU A 210 -11.39 15.54 1.41
C LEU A 210 -11.52 16.71 2.37
N ASP A 211 -10.54 17.59 2.45
CA ASP A 211 -10.67 18.86 3.17
C ASP A 211 -11.86 19.66 2.62
N THR A 212 -11.93 19.86 1.30
CA THR A 212 -13.05 20.55 0.63
C THR A 212 -14.41 19.94 0.95
N TYR A 213 -14.56 18.60 0.89
CA TYR A 213 -15.82 17.96 1.29
C TYR A 213 -16.12 18.12 2.79
N TYR A 214 -15.13 17.97 3.66
CA TYR A 214 -15.31 18.07 5.12
C TYR A 214 -15.68 19.49 5.54
N GLU A 215 -15.11 20.52 4.91
CA GLU A 215 -15.52 21.91 5.10
C GLU A 215 -16.96 22.15 4.62
N ALA A 216 -17.34 21.64 3.44
CA ALA A 216 -18.68 21.80 2.88
C ALA A 216 -19.81 21.22 3.76
N ILE A 217 -19.51 20.18 4.56
CA ILE A 217 -20.46 19.59 5.54
C ILE A 217 -20.28 20.12 6.98
N GLU A 218 -19.51 21.20 7.18
CA GLU A 218 -19.15 21.79 8.47
C GLU A 218 -18.49 20.78 9.45
N LEU A 219 -17.78 19.78 8.92
CA LEU A 219 -17.11 18.74 9.69
C LEU A 219 -15.62 19.05 9.92
N VAL A 220 -15.34 19.67 11.07
CA VAL A 220 -13.97 19.94 11.50
C VAL A 220 -13.20 18.63 11.78
N GLY A 221 -12.21 18.32 10.94
CA GLY A 221 -11.18 17.32 11.19
C GLY A 221 -10.29 17.70 12.39
N SER A 222 -9.71 16.71 13.06
CA SER A 222 -8.76 16.90 14.16
C SER A 222 -7.57 15.96 13.99
N PHE A 223 -6.88 16.11 12.86
CA PHE A 223 -5.66 15.37 12.55
C PHE A 223 -4.48 16.07 13.19
N PHE A 224 -4.15 15.64 14.41
CA PHE A 224 -2.89 16.01 15.02
C PHE A 224 -1.77 15.20 14.38
N VAL A 225 -0.77 15.87 13.82
CA VAL A 225 0.42 15.27 13.21
C VAL A 225 1.70 15.96 13.72
N PRO A 226 2.87 15.31 13.64
CA PRO A 226 4.11 15.87 14.16
C PRO A 226 4.53 17.17 13.47
N VAL A 227 4.82 18.18 14.28
CA VAL A 227 5.66 19.34 13.91
C VAL A 227 7.08 19.19 14.48
N PHE A 228 7.25 18.39 15.53
CA PHE A 228 8.56 17.89 15.94
C PHE A 228 8.51 16.38 16.21
N LYS A 229 9.62 15.68 15.90
CA LYS A 229 9.88 14.30 16.28
C LYS A 229 11.30 14.22 16.83
N SER A 230 11.48 13.77 18.07
CA SER A 230 12.81 13.61 18.66
C SER A 230 13.15 12.15 18.96
N ARG A 231 14.44 11.86 19.13
CA ARG A 231 14.96 10.59 19.67
C ARG A 231 16.02 10.87 20.72
N ASP A 232 15.97 10.09 21.79
CA ASP A 232 17.01 9.97 22.83
C ASP A 232 17.29 8.45 22.95
N PHE A 233 18.48 8.02 22.56
CA PHE A 233 18.87 6.60 22.47
C PHE A 233 19.56 6.07 23.73
N LEU A 234 19.70 6.88 24.78
CA LEU A 234 20.25 6.45 26.07
C LEU A 234 19.32 6.78 27.25
N PHE A 235 18.20 7.45 26.98
CA PHE A 235 17.29 8.07 27.93
C PHE A 235 18.03 8.95 28.96
N ASP A 236 19.00 9.74 28.47
CA ASP A 236 19.87 10.58 29.32
C ASP A 236 19.48 12.07 29.34
N GLU A 237 18.31 12.40 28.78
CA GLU A 237 17.75 13.75 28.60
C GLU A 237 18.53 14.61 27.56
N ILE A 238 19.38 13.99 26.74
CA ILE A 238 20.06 14.61 25.59
C ILE A 238 19.46 14.03 24.30
N LEU A 239 19.07 14.90 23.36
CA LEU A 239 18.45 14.48 22.10
C LEU A 239 19.52 14.16 21.05
N ASP A 240 19.68 12.87 20.71
CA ASP A 240 20.54 12.43 19.58
C ASP A 240 20.05 12.96 18.23
N GLU A 241 18.74 13.12 18.07
CA GLU A 241 18.06 13.46 16.82
C GLU A 241 16.80 14.30 17.08
N LEU A 242 16.63 15.38 16.32
CA LEU A 242 15.41 16.18 16.27
C LEU A 242 15.04 16.46 14.81
N GLU A 243 13.84 16.06 14.41
CA GLU A 243 13.20 16.48 13.16
C GLU A 243 12.14 17.55 13.45
N ARG A 244 12.07 18.59 12.61
CA ARG A 244 11.04 19.64 12.60
C ARG A 244 10.36 19.68 11.24
N PHE A 245 9.03 19.79 11.23
CA PHE A 245 8.19 19.83 10.03
C PHE A 245 7.36 21.12 10.01
N ASP A 246 7.46 21.90 8.94
CA ASP A 246 6.57 23.03 8.66
C ASP A 246 5.63 22.67 7.49
N TYR A 247 4.35 23.04 7.63
CA TYR A 247 3.30 22.81 6.65
C TYR A 247 2.71 24.14 6.17
N ASP A 248 2.32 24.19 4.89
CA ASP A 248 1.49 25.27 4.34
C ASP A 248 0.00 25.12 4.76
N ASP A 249 -0.85 26.06 4.32
CA ASP A 249 -2.28 26.05 4.64
C ASP A 249 -3.03 24.87 3.96
N ASP A 250 -2.47 24.32 2.86
CA ASP A 250 -2.96 23.15 2.13
C ASP A 250 -2.42 21.82 2.70
N GLY A 251 -1.56 21.86 3.71
CA GLY A 251 -1.05 20.70 4.45
C GLY A 251 0.14 19.98 3.80
N ASN A 252 0.77 20.56 2.79
CA ASN A 252 2.01 20.05 2.21
C ASN A 252 3.21 20.39 3.12
N ILE A 253 4.25 19.54 3.13
CA ILE A 253 5.46 19.78 3.93
C ILE A 253 6.38 20.74 3.16
N THR A 254 6.54 21.97 3.65
CA THR A 254 7.36 23.02 2.99
C THR A 254 8.79 23.09 3.51
N GLU A 255 9.03 22.68 4.76
CA GLU A 255 10.37 22.52 5.34
C GLU A 255 10.43 21.27 6.24
N LEU A 256 11.49 20.47 6.09
CA LEU A 256 11.91 19.44 7.03
C LEU A 256 13.35 19.72 7.47
N VAL A 257 13.55 20.00 8.75
CA VAL A 257 14.89 20.14 9.35
C VAL A 257 15.20 18.92 10.19
N THR A 258 16.37 18.32 10.01
CA THR A 258 16.93 17.31 10.92
C THR A 258 18.18 17.86 11.59
N GLU A 259 18.22 17.85 12.91
CA GLU A 259 19.39 18.19 13.73
C GLU A 259 19.85 16.93 14.48
N SER A 260 21.14 16.59 14.42
CA SER A 260 21.72 15.50 15.21
C SER A 260 23.03 15.94 15.87
N ASP A 261 23.29 15.45 17.08
CA ASP A 261 24.45 15.82 17.89
C ASP A 261 25.60 14.80 17.84
N ARG A 262 25.36 13.62 17.25
CA ARG A 262 26.15 12.39 17.50
C ARG A 262 27.65 12.47 17.20
N GLU A 263 28.10 13.31 16.26
CA GLU A 263 29.54 13.55 16.03
C GLU A 263 29.94 15.01 15.76
N ILE A 264 29.06 15.81 15.16
CA ILE A 264 29.10 17.29 15.00
C ILE A 264 27.64 17.72 14.82
N LEU A 265 27.27 18.95 15.21
CA LEU A 265 25.95 19.54 14.93
C LEU A 265 25.66 19.55 13.42
N ARG A 266 25.12 18.45 12.90
CA ARG A 266 24.71 18.30 11.51
C ARG A 266 23.25 18.67 11.44
N ARG A 267 23.00 19.93 11.06
CA ARG A 267 21.69 20.37 10.62
C ARG A 267 21.60 20.12 9.12
N VAL A 268 20.57 19.36 8.74
CA VAL A 268 20.16 19.11 7.37
C VAL A 268 18.81 19.75 7.16
N SER A 269 18.63 20.56 6.12
CA SER A 269 17.33 21.13 5.75
C SER A 269 16.86 20.51 4.43
N ARG A 270 15.55 20.28 4.29
CA ARG A 270 14.87 19.98 3.02
C ARG A 270 13.76 21.00 2.84
N PHE A 271 13.62 21.55 1.64
CA PHE A 271 12.55 22.49 1.30
C PHE A 271 11.77 21.99 0.10
N ALA A 272 10.47 22.30 0.06
CA ALA A 272 9.62 22.05 -1.08
C ALA A 272 8.65 23.21 -1.33
N THR A 273 8.27 23.42 -2.59
CA THR A 273 7.16 24.29 -2.98
C THR A 273 6.19 23.52 -3.85
N TYR A 274 4.92 23.95 -3.87
CA TYR A 274 3.82 23.21 -4.50
C TYR A 274 2.97 24.13 -5.39
N ASP A 275 2.28 23.53 -6.36
CA ASP A 275 1.20 24.18 -7.10
C ASP A 275 -0.13 24.12 -6.34
N GLY A 276 -1.20 24.69 -6.92
CA GLY A 276 -2.54 24.69 -6.33
C GLY A 276 -3.25 23.32 -6.35
N PHE A 277 -2.64 22.28 -6.93
CA PHE A 277 -3.13 20.91 -6.95
C PHE A 277 -2.39 20.01 -5.93
N GLY A 278 -1.33 20.52 -5.31
CA GLY A 278 -0.48 19.79 -4.38
C GLY A 278 0.69 19.05 -5.06
N ASN A 279 0.97 19.32 -6.34
CA ASN A 279 2.16 18.80 -7.02
C ASN A 279 3.39 19.60 -6.62
N ILE A 280 4.52 18.91 -6.37
CA ILE A 280 5.79 19.56 -6.04
C ILE A 280 6.36 20.31 -7.25
N LEU A 281 6.72 21.60 -7.09
CA LEU A 281 7.32 22.45 -8.12
C LEU A 281 8.84 22.55 -7.98
N THR A 282 9.33 22.61 -6.74
CA THR A 282 10.76 22.64 -6.45
C THR A 282 11.07 21.80 -5.22
N TRP A 283 12.26 21.21 -5.18
CA TRP A 283 12.82 20.57 -4.00
C TRP A 283 14.27 21.05 -3.79
N SER A 284 14.71 21.23 -2.55
CA SER A 284 16.12 21.41 -2.24
C SER A 284 16.55 20.69 -0.96
N PHE A 285 17.84 20.42 -0.84
CA PHE A 285 18.47 19.78 0.31
C PHE A 285 19.79 20.47 0.66
N GLU A 286 19.81 21.09 1.85
CA GLU A 286 20.97 21.75 2.45
C GLU A 286 21.63 20.76 3.43
N PRO A 287 22.75 20.10 3.10
CA PRO A 287 23.39 19.12 3.99
C PRO A 287 24.16 19.73 5.16
N ASP A 288 24.48 21.02 5.08
CA ASP A 288 24.97 21.85 6.18
C ASP A 288 24.43 23.30 6.10
N ALA A 289 24.39 23.99 7.23
CA ALA A 289 23.82 25.34 7.32
C ALA A 289 24.78 26.46 6.85
N PHE A 290 25.72 26.18 5.94
CA PHE A 290 26.78 27.10 5.51
C PHE A 290 26.73 27.56 4.04
N LEU A 291 25.67 27.19 3.29
CA LEU A 291 25.19 27.88 2.08
C LEU A 291 26.23 28.06 0.96
N VAL A 292 26.54 27.00 0.20
CA VAL A 292 27.09 27.15 -1.16
C VAL A 292 26.65 26.03 -2.12
N ASP A 293 26.62 24.77 -1.65
CA ASP A 293 26.48 23.57 -2.49
C ASP A 293 25.23 22.77 -2.05
N ASP A 294 24.04 23.16 -2.53
CA ASP A 294 22.74 22.56 -2.16
C ASP A 294 22.20 21.67 -3.30
N GLU A 295 21.80 20.41 -3.02
CA GLU A 295 21.10 19.60 -4.03
C GLU A 295 19.75 20.26 -4.35
N PHE A 296 19.38 20.39 -5.62
CA PHE A 296 18.19 21.13 -6.06
C PHE A 296 17.48 20.42 -7.22
N ALA A 297 16.15 20.51 -7.25
CA ALA A 297 15.31 19.96 -8.32
C ALA A 297 14.14 20.91 -8.68
N GLU A 298 13.87 21.05 -9.98
CA GLU A 298 12.72 21.77 -10.55
C GLU A 298 11.81 20.80 -11.31
N PHE A 299 10.51 20.91 -11.11
CA PHE A 299 9.47 20.08 -11.71
C PHE A 299 8.55 20.97 -12.56
N GLU A 300 8.30 20.58 -13.81
CA GLU A 300 7.39 21.28 -14.72
C GLU A 300 6.25 20.35 -15.14
N TYR A 301 5.02 20.87 -15.11
CA TYR A 301 3.79 20.15 -15.47
C TYR A 301 3.10 20.83 -16.66
N ASP A 302 2.30 20.08 -17.41
CA ASP A 302 1.40 20.64 -18.42
C ASP A 302 0.08 21.15 -17.83
N ASP A 303 -0.76 21.78 -18.67
CA ASP A 303 -2.08 22.30 -18.29
C ASP A 303 -3.05 21.20 -17.81
N ALA A 304 -2.72 19.93 -18.06
CA ALA A 304 -3.44 18.74 -17.60
C ALA A 304 -2.81 18.06 -16.36
N GLY A 305 -1.82 18.70 -15.74
CA GLY A 305 -1.18 18.22 -14.51
C GLY A 305 -0.25 17.02 -14.69
N ASN A 306 0.14 16.67 -15.91
CA ASN A 306 1.14 15.63 -16.13
C ASN A 306 2.55 16.23 -16.01
N LEU A 307 3.48 15.52 -15.35
CA LEU A 307 4.88 15.94 -15.22
C LEU A 307 5.60 15.85 -16.58
N VAL A 308 6.03 16.98 -17.15
CA VAL A 308 6.67 17.05 -18.49
C VAL A 308 8.18 17.26 -18.44
N SER A 309 8.72 17.89 -17.39
CA SER A 309 10.17 18.06 -17.22
C SER A 309 10.56 17.96 -15.75
N LEU A 310 11.75 17.42 -15.49
CA LEU A 310 12.37 17.43 -14.16
C LEU A 310 13.86 17.62 -14.33
N ARG A 311 14.39 18.66 -13.68
CA ARG A 311 15.77 19.12 -13.80
C ARG A 311 16.41 19.12 -12.43
N GLU A 312 17.65 18.65 -12.32
CA GLU A 312 18.35 18.61 -11.04
C GLU A 312 19.79 19.10 -11.15
N ASP A 313 20.24 19.71 -10.06
CA ASP A 313 21.61 20.04 -9.72
C ASP A 313 21.94 19.16 -8.49
N LEU A 314 22.86 18.20 -8.65
CA LEU A 314 23.10 17.11 -7.69
C LEU A 314 24.38 17.32 -6.87
N ASP A 315 25.22 18.29 -7.25
CA ASP A 315 26.37 18.72 -6.45
C ASP A 315 26.25 20.19 -5.96
N GLY A 316 25.16 20.88 -6.33
CA GLY A 316 24.83 22.24 -5.90
C GLY A 316 25.64 23.33 -6.60
N ASN A 317 26.35 23.02 -7.69
CA ASN A 317 27.28 23.95 -8.33
C ASN A 317 26.62 25.10 -9.13
N GLY A 318 25.28 25.09 -9.25
CA GLY A 318 24.49 26.04 -10.03
C GLY A 318 24.34 25.66 -11.50
N THR A 319 24.61 24.40 -11.88
CA THR A 319 24.40 23.85 -13.22
C THR A 319 23.69 22.51 -13.12
N LEU A 320 22.84 22.21 -14.10
CA LEU A 320 22.02 21.01 -14.09
C LEU A 320 22.88 19.79 -14.48
N ASP A 321 22.99 18.82 -13.58
CA ASP A 321 23.61 17.53 -13.81
C ASP A 321 22.67 16.56 -14.53
N ARG A 322 21.34 16.77 -14.43
CA ARG A 322 20.35 15.79 -14.84
C ARG A 322 19.06 16.40 -15.35
N VAL A 323 18.57 15.92 -16.50
CA VAL A 323 17.30 16.37 -17.09
C VAL A 323 16.47 15.20 -17.59
N ARG A 324 15.27 15.01 -17.03
CA ARG A 324 14.21 14.15 -17.55
C ARG A 324 13.21 14.98 -18.33
N ASN A 325 12.64 14.38 -19.39
CA ASN A 325 11.42 14.89 -19.98
C ASN A 325 10.47 13.74 -20.30
N TRP A 326 9.17 14.00 -20.16
CA TRP A 326 8.09 13.11 -20.57
C TRP A 326 7.22 13.81 -21.60
N ALA A 327 6.77 13.06 -22.61
CA ALA A 327 5.83 13.53 -23.62
C ALA A 327 4.66 12.55 -23.70
N TYR A 328 3.44 13.07 -23.60
CA TYR A 328 2.20 12.31 -23.56
C TYR A 328 1.50 12.37 -24.93
N ASP A 329 0.99 11.24 -25.40
CA ASP A 329 0.21 11.14 -26.65
C ASP A 329 -1.06 10.32 -26.39
N PHE A 330 -2.24 10.94 -26.57
CA PHE A 330 -3.53 10.34 -26.28
C PHE A 330 -4.28 9.95 -27.58
N GLY A 331 -4.52 8.65 -27.73
CA GLY A 331 -5.28 8.04 -28.81
C GLY A 331 -6.70 7.64 -28.40
N ASP A 332 -7.33 6.77 -29.18
CA ASP A 332 -8.66 6.21 -28.89
C ASP A 332 -8.50 4.97 -27.98
N LEU A 333 -8.94 5.08 -26.72
CA LEU A 333 -8.77 4.09 -25.65
C LEU A 333 -7.31 3.64 -25.45
N PHE A 334 -6.37 4.52 -25.74
CA PHE A 334 -4.94 4.27 -25.75
C PHE A 334 -4.19 5.56 -25.38
N PHE A 335 -3.09 5.45 -24.65
CA PHE A 335 -2.12 6.55 -24.59
C PHE A 335 -0.70 6.02 -24.43
N SER A 336 0.27 6.88 -24.73
CA SER A 336 1.68 6.60 -24.49
C SER A 336 2.40 7.76 -23.82
N VAL A 337 3.44 7.40 -23.06
CA VAL A 337 4.38 8.31 -22.42
C VAL A 337 5.77 7.99 -22.98
N THR A 338 6.30 8.90 -23.78
CA THR A 338 7.70 8.86 -24.23
C THR A 338 8.56 9.54 -23.18
N TYR A 339 9.63 8.86 -22.78
CA TYR A 339 10.61 9.36 -21.84
C TYR A 339 11.96 9.63 -22.51
N THR A 340 12.65 10.69 -22.06
CA THR A 340 14.05 10.96 -22.36
C THR A 340 14.81 11.42 -21.12
N GLU A 341 16.08 11.03 -20.99
CA GLU A 341 17.01 11.51 -19.96
C GLU A 341 18.41 11.81 -20.48
N ASP A 342 18.91 12.95 -20.03
CA ASP A 342 20.30 13.36 -20.02
C ASP A 342 20.82 13.14 -18.59
N SER A 343 21.78 12.22 -18.42
CA SER A 343 22.28 11.79 -17.11
C SER A 343 23.54 12.53 -16.63
N ASP A 344 24.16 13.35 -17.47
CA ASP A 344 25.39 14.09 -17.13
C ASP A 344 25.40 15.59 -17.53
N GLY A 345 24.27 16.11 -18.00
CA GLY A 345 24.02 17.53 -18.27
C GLY A 345 24.60 18.03 -19.59
N ASP A 346 25.13 17.14 -20.46
CA ASP A 346 25.79 17.54 -21.70
C ASP A 346 24.84 17.95 -22.85
N SER A 347 23.52 17.90 -22.59
CA SER A 347 22.42 18.14 -23.53
C SER A 347 22.24 17.07 -24.61
N VAL A 348 22.71 15.84 -24.37
CA VAL A 348 22.44 14.65 -25.18
C VAL A 348 21.61 13.64 -24.38
N VAL A 349 20.66 12.97 -25.06
CA VAL A 349 19.84 11.93 -24.42
C VAL A 349 20.62 10.62 -24.33
N ASP A 350 20.80 10.13 -23.10
CA ASP A 350 21.42 8.85 -22.74
C ASP A 350 20.42 7.68 -22.79
N GLU A 351 19.21 7.90 -22.27
CA GLU A 351 18.12 6.90 -22.24
C GLU A 351 16.84 7.49 -22.84
N GLU A 352 16.25 6.76 -23.78
CA GLU A 352 14.95 7.05 -24.38
C GLU A 352 14.14 5.75 -24.42
N PHE A 353 12.86 5.82 -24.04
CA PHE A 353 11.90 4.73 -24.25
C PHE A 353 10.47 5.23 -24.22
N THR A 354 9.57 4.53 -24.90
CA THR A 354 8.14 4.82 -24.86
C THR A 354 7.39 3.70 -24.14
N VAL A 355 6.47 4.08 -23.26
CA VAL A 355 5.45 3.16 -22.75
C VAL A 355 4.10 3.47 -23.34
N SER A 356 3.33 2.43 -23.63
CA SER A 356 1.92 2.55 -24.01
C SER A 356 1.01 1.75 -23.08
N TYR A 357 -0.19 2.28 -22.91
CA TYR A 357 -1.29 1.72 -22.15
C TYR A 357 -2.49 1.57 -23.08
N GLN A 358 -3.07 0.37 -23.14
CA GLN A 358 -4.27 0.07 -23.91
C GLN A 358 -5.43 -0.18 -22.94
N LEU A 359 -6.53 0.53 -23.13
CA LEU A 359 -7.79 0.29 -22.43
C LEU A 359 -8.74 -0.55 -23.29
N ASP A 360 -9.72 -1.19 -22.65
CA ASP A 360 -10.83 -1.86 -23.33
C ASP A 360 -12.04 -0.93 -23.57
N GLU A 361 -13.08 -1.44 -24.25
CA GLU A 361 -14.33 -0.70 -24.56
C GLU A 361 -15.11 -0.21 -23.33
N ARG A 362 -14.73 -0.61 -22.10
CA ARG A 362 -15.27 -0.12 -20.82
C ARG A 362 -14.30 0.80 -20.09
N GLY A 363 -13.21 1.21 -20.73
CA GLY A 363 -12.19 2.09 -20.19
C GLY A 363 -11.21 1.43 -19.21
N ARG A 364 -11.20 0.09 -19.11
CA ARG A 364 -10.37 -0.62 -18.13
C ARG A 364 -9.02 -0.97 -18.73
N LEU A 365 -7.95 -0.86 -17.94
CA LEU A 365 -6.60 -1.17 -18.40
C LEU A 365 -6.49 -2.63 -18.86
N GLN A 366 -6.15 -2.86 -20.13
CA GLN A 366 -6.05 -4.19 -20.73
C GLN A 366 -4.60 -4.63 -20.96
N GLN A 367 -3.77 -3.76 -21.54
CA GLN A 367 -2.35 -4.06 -21.81
C GLN A 367 -1.45 -2.88 -21.52
N VAL A 368 -0.19 -3.19 -21.23
CA VAL A 368 0.87 -2.26 -20.86
C VAL A 368 2.16 -2.69 -21.55
N ARG A 369 2.83 -1.80 -22.28
CA ARG A 369 4.01 -2.12 -23.11
C ARG A 369 5.13 -1.09 -22.97
N ARG A 370 6.39 -1.50 -23.06
CA ARG A 370 7.57 -0.63 -23.26
C ARG A 370 8.22 -0.98 -24.60
N ASP A 371 8.37 -0.02 -25.51
CA ASP A 371 8.99 -0.22 -26.83
C ASP A 371 8.50 -1.50 -27.54
N ASP A 372 7.17 -1.60 -27.73
CA ASP A 372 6.40 -2.77 -28.19
C ASP A 372 6.42 -4.03 -27.28
N GLN A 373 7.35 -4.17 -26.33
CA GLN A 373 7.40 -5.30 -25.40
C GLN A 373 6.25 -5.26 -24.39
N LEU A 374 5.46 -6.33 -24.32
CA LEU A 374 4.41 -6.50 -23.32
C LEU A 374 5.03 -6.61 -21.91
N LEU A 375 4.57 -5.77 -20.99
CA LEU A 375 4.96 -5.73 -19.58
C LEU A 375 3.84 -6.25 -18.67
N ALA A 376 2.59 -5.88 -18.94
CA ALA A 376 1.43 -6.39 -18.23
C ALA A 376 0.23 -6.61 -19.16
N GLU A 377 -0.60 -7.60 -18.81
CA GLU A 377 -1.92 -7.85 -19.39
C GLU A 377 -2.93 -8.14 -18.28
N TYR A 378 -4.13 -7.58 -18.42
CA TYR A 378 -5.23 -7.73 -17.49
C TYR A 378 -6.43 -8.34 -18.21
N THR A 379 -7.13 -9.25 -17.53
CA THR A 379 -8.39 -9.81 -18.01
C THR A 379 -9.50 -9.55 -17.01
N PHE A 380 -10.76 -9.60 -17.45
CA PHE A 380 -11.91 -9.19 -16.65
C PHE A 380 -13.05 -10.20 -16.68
N GLN A 381 -13.79 -10.25 -15.56
CA GLN A 381 -14.99 -11.05 -15.37
C GLN A 381 -16.21 -10.37 -16.00
N GLU A 382 -17.30 -11.12 -16.22
CA GLU A 382 -18.57 -10.56 -16.76
C GLU A 382 -19.15 -9.45 -15.87
N ASN A 383 -18.94 -9.55 -14.55
CA ASN A 383 -19.40 -8.57 -13.56
C ASN A 383 -18.63 -7.22 -13.59
N GLY A 384 -17.56 -7.10 -14.38
CA GLY A 384 -16.75 -5.90 -14.50
C GLY A 384 -15.38 -5.96 -13.81
N ARG A 385 -15.21 -6.80 -12.78
CA ARG A 385 -13.98 -6.89 -11.96
C ARG A 385 -12.84 -7.58 -12.69
N THR A 386 -11.61 -7.31 -12.26
CA THR A 386 -10.40 -8.01 -12.73
C THR A 386 -10.52 -9.51 -12.47
N ALA A 387 -10.26 -10.32 -13.48
CA ALA A 387 -10.17 -11.78 -13.40
C ALA A 387 -8.73 -12.25 -13.21
N SER A 388 -7.79 -11.61 -13.92
CA SER A 388 -6.36 -11.86 -13.75
C SER A 388 -5.51 -10.65 -14.07
N GLU A 389 -4.34 -10.58 -13.45
CA GLU A 389 -3.21 -9.72 -13.80
C GLU A 389 -2.02 -10.61 -14.17
N THR A 390 -1.40 -10.38 -15.33
CA THR A 390 -0.19 -11.08 -15.77
C THR A 390 0.93 -10.08 -16.00
N ILE A 391 2.03 -10.22 -15.28
CA ILE A 391 3.26 -9.44 -15.47
C ILE A 391 4.29 -10.30 -16.22
N PHE A 392 4.84 -9.75 -17.28
CA PHE A 392 5.78 -10.40 -18.18
C PHE A 392 7.23 -10.01 -17.86
N SER A 393 8.16 -10.95 -18.06
CA SER A 393 9.59 -10.70 -17.90
C SER A 393 10.12 -9.82 -19.05
N PRO A 394 10.74 -8.65 -18.78
CA PRO A 394 11.34 -7.82 -19.82
C PRO A 394 12.54 -8.47 -20.54
N ARG A 395 13.01 -9.65 -20.08
CA ARG A 395 14.15 -10.36 -20.70
C ARG A 395 13.76 -11.59 -21.52
N SER A 396 12.67 -12.26 -21.17
CA SER A 396 12.18 -13.45 -21.89
C SER A 396 10.89 -13.22 -22.66
N GLY A 397 10.08 -12.22 -22.29
CA GLY A 397 8.73 -12.02 -22.83
C GLY A 397 7.69 -13.03 -22.33
N GLU A 398 8.08 -13.93 -21.42
CA GLU A 398 7.20 -14.93 -20.80
C GLU A 398 6.55 -14.40 -19.52
N PRO A 399 5.36 -14.91 -19.12
CA PRO A 399 4.73 -14.58 -17.84
C PRO A 399 5.63 -14.89 -16.64
N PHE A 400 6.07 -13.84 -15.94
CA PHE A 400 6.89 -13.93 -14.74
C PHE A 400 6.04 -14.06 -13.47
N ARG A 401 4.89 -13.39 -13.43
CA ARG A 401 3.91 -13.42 -12.35
C ARG A 401 2.50 -13.42 -12.94
N VAL A 402 1.62 -14.26 -12.40
CA VAL A 402 0.19 -14.25 -12.70
C VAL A 402 -0.56 -14.20 -11.38
N ILE A 403 -1.52 -13.29 -11.26
CA ILE A 403 -2.45 -13.19 -10.15
C ILE A 403 -3.83 -13.49 -10.71
N GLU A 404 -4.57 -14.41 -10.09
CA GLU A 404 -5.97 -14.66 -10.41
C GLU A 404 -6.85 -14.14 -9.28
N PHE A 405 -8.07 -13.71 -9.62
CA PHE A 405 -9.04 -13.16 -8.68
C PHE A 405 -10.37 -13.94 -8.74
N ASP A 406 -11.02 -14.14 -7.60
CA ASP A 406 -12.34 -14.76 -7.52
C ASP A 406 -13.48 -13.79 -7.86
N GLU A 407 -14.72 -14.28 -7.92
CA GLU A 407 -15.91 -13.45 -8.22
C GLU A 407 -16.12 -12.29 -7.22
N ALA A 408 -15.53 -12.37 -6.03
CA ALA A 408 -15.56 -11.33 -5.02
C ALA A 408 -14.43 -10.29 -5.18
N GLY A 409 -13.54 -10.45 -6.16
CA GLY A 409 -12.41 -9.56 -6.43
C GLY A 409 -11.18 -9.83 -5.55
N ARG A 410 -11.12 -10.98 -4.86
CA ARG A 410 -10.01 -11.34 -3.98
C ARG A 410 -9.01 -12.22 -4.71
N VAL A 411 -7.72 -12.09 -4.41
CA VAL A 411 -6.67 -12.93 -4.98
C VAL A 411 -6.93 -14.40 -4.66
N SER A 412 -7.23 -15.21 -5.66
CA SER A 412 -7.49 -16.65 -5.53
C SER A 412 -6.22 -17.48 -5.77
N SER A 413 -5.34 -17.02 -6.65
CA SER A 413 -4.01 -17.62 -6.88
C SER A 413 -2.94 -16.58 -7.18
N LEU A 414 -1.68 -16.91 -6.88
CA LEU A 414 -0.50 -16.17 -7.34
C LEU A 414 0.58 -17.15 -7.80
N ARG A 415 0.81 -17.19 -9.10
CA ARG A 415 1.87 -17.96 -9.77
C ARG A 415 3.08 -17.06 -10.02
N ARG A 416 4.29 -17.56 -9.80
CA ARG A 416 5.55 -16.87 -10.08
C ARG A 416 6.61 -17.82 -10.64
N GLN A 417 7.29 -17.41 -11.70
CA GLN A 417 8.43 -18.14 -12.26
C GLN A 417 9.64 -18.06 -11.32
N LEU A 418 10.31 -19.19 -11.10
CA LEU A 418 11.51 -19.34 -10.26
C LEU A 418 12.64 -19.94 -11.11
N GLY A 419 13.66 -19.13 -11.44
CA GLY A 419 14.71 -19.55 -12.38
C GLY A 419 14.16 -19.83 -13.79
N ASP A 420 14.87 -20.64 -14.56
CA ASP A 420 14.50 -20.95 -15.96
C ASP A 420 13.43 -22.06 -16.07
N ALA A 421 13.32 -22.95 -15.07
CA ALA A 421 12.50 -24.16 -15.13
C ALA A 421 11.63 -24.43 -13.87
N GLY A 422 11.62 -23.51 -12.90
CA GLY A 422 10.85 -23.62 -11.67
C GLY A 422 9.64 -22.68 -11.61
N GLU A 423 8.72 -23.04 -10.73
CA GLU A 423 7.48 -22.31 -10.49
C GLU A 423 7.11 -22.39 -9.01
N GLY A 424 6.69 -21.26 -8.44
CA GLY A 424 6.00 -21.18 -7.17
C GLY A 424 4.54 -20.76 -7.38
N LEU A 425 3.60 -21.55 -6.87
CA LEU A 425 2.16 -21.26 -6.90
C LEU A 425 1.63 -21.11 -5.49
N TRP A 426 0.99 -19.98 -5.22
CA TRP A 426 0.11 -19.78 -4.06
C TRP A 426 -1.35 -19.94 -4.46
N GLU A 427 -2.12 -20.64 -3.64
CA GLU A 427 -3.58 -20.73 -3.69
C GLU A 427 -4.16 -20.19 -2.38
N PHE A 428 -5.19 -19.35 -2.46
CA PHE A 428 -5.79 -18.66 -1.32
C PHE A 428 -7.27 -19.03 -1.17
N PHE A 429 -7.69 -19.32 0.07
CA PHE A 429 -9.03 -19.79 0.39
C PHE A 429 -9.65 -18.92 1.48
N TYR A 430 -10.86 -18.44 1.21
CA TYR A 430 -11.59 -17.50 2.06
C TYR A 430 -12.79 -18.16 2.75
N GLY A 431 -13.07 -17.72 3.98
CA GLY A 431 -14.24 -18.12 4.75
C GLY A 431 -15.51 -17.40 4.29
N SER A 432 -16.64 -17.74 4.93
CA SER A 432 -17.96 -17.16 4.66
C SER A 432 -18.14 -15.70 5.13
N ARG A 433 -17.09 -15.10 5.70
CA ARG A 433 -17.00 -13.68 6.10
C ARG A 433 -15.87 -12.96 5.38
N ASP A 434 -15.44 -13.53 4.25
CA ASP A 434 -14.38 -13.03 3.38
C ASP A 434 -12.97 -12.91 4.00
N ASN A 435 -12.79 -13.45 5.20
CA ASN A 435 -11.50 -13.63 5.86
C ASN A 435 -10.69 -14.77 5.20
N LEU A 436 -9.38 -14.56 5.00
CA LEU A 436 -8.48 -15.61 4.49
C LEU A 436 -8.30 -16.70 5.54
N VAL A 437 -8.81 -17.91 5.31
CA VAL A 437 -8.76 -19.03 6.27
C VAL A 437 -7.63 -20.03 5.97
N ARG A 438 -7.17 -20.10 4.71
CA ARG A 438 -6.08 -20.99 4.30
C ARG A 438 -5.33 -20.41 3.10
N ALA A 439 -4.04 -20.67 3.05
CA ALA A 439 -3.20 -20.47 1.87
C ALA A 439 -2.28 -21.68 1.72
N ARG A 440 -2.09 -22.13 0.48
CA ARG A 440 -1.16 -23.21 0.15
C ARG A 440 -0.11 -22.72 -0.83
N PHE A 441 1.14 -23.09 -0.61
CA PHE A 441 2.22 -22.97 -1.57
C PHE A 441 2.57 -24.32 -2.17
N THR A 442 2.88 -24.34 -3.45
CA THR A 442 3.59 -25.44 -4.10
C THR A 442 4.73 -24.87 -4.94
N ARG A 443 5.96 -25.32 -4.67
CA ARG A 443 7.10 -25.19 -5.60
C ARG A 443 7.23 -26.46 -6.41
N SER A 444 7.35 -26.31 -7.73
CA SER A 444 7.60 -27.39 -8.67
C SER A 444 8.57 -26.95 -9.77
N GLY A 445 9.15 -27.89 -10.51
CA GLY A 445 10.07 -27.63 -11.60
C GLY A 445 11.00 -28.83 -11.85
N ALA A 446 11.64 -28.88 -13.02
CA ALA A 446 12.50 -30.02 -13.38
C ALA A 446 13.76 -30.14 -12.49
N ASP A 447 14.23 -29.00 -11.96
CA ASP A 447 15.45 -28.89 -11.16
C ASP A 447 15.19 -28.70 -9.65
N PHE A 448 13.92 -28.74 -9.22
CA PHE A 448 13.53 -28.50 -7.82
C PHE A 448 12.91 -29.74 -7.18
N VAL A 449 13.26 -30.00 -5.92
CA VAL A 449 12.46 -30.88 -5.05
C VAL A 449 11.10 -30.23 -4.82
N GLU A 450 10.03 -30.99 -5.08
CA GLU A 450 8.66 -30.56 -4.82
C GLU A 450 8.53 -30.20 -3.34
N TYR A 451 8.09 -28.97 -3.07
CA TYR A 451 8.07 -28.41 -1.73
C TYR A 451 6.77 -27.65 -1.53
N ARG A 452 6.09 -27.89 -0.41
CA ARG A 452 4.76 -27.35 -0.16
C ARG A 452 4.66 -26.76 1.22
N ILE A 453 3.92 -25.67 1.35
CA ILE A 453 3.60 -25.07 2.65
C ILE A 453 2.08 -24.97 2.75
N LEU A 454 1.51 -25.41 3.86
CA LEU A 454 0.13 -25.15 4.23
C LEU A 454 0.10 -24.14 5.38
N VAL A 455 -0.71 -23.10 5.23
CA VAL A 455 -0.90 -22.06 6.23
C VAL A 455 -2.37 -21.85 6.48
N GLU A 456 -2.77 -21.84 7.74
CA GLU A 456 -4.17 -21.70 8.14
C GLU A 456 -4.35 -20.60 9.19
N TRP A 457 -5.55 -20.00 9.17
CA TRP A 457 -5.97 -18.94 10.06
C TRP A 457 -7.36 -19.28 10.61
N GLU A 458 -7.48 -19.43 11.94
CA GLU A 458 -8.76 -19.56 12.62
C GLU A 458 -9.19 -18.23 13.23
N TYR A 459 -10.49 -17.98 13.26
CA TYR A 459 -11.07 -16.72 13.71
C TYR A 459 -12.24 -16.96 14.66
N ASP A 460 -12.45 -16.04 15.60
CA ASP A 460 -13.59 -16.07 16.52
C ASP A 460 -14.92 -15.62 15.88
N ILE A 461 -15.97 -15.48 16.69
CA ILE A 461 -17.29 -15.05 16.20
C ILE A 461 -17.35 -13.56 15.85
N GLN A 462 -16.38 -12.75 16.25
CA GLN A 462 -16.24 -11.33 15.92
C GLN A 462 -15.36 -11.12 14.67
N GLY A 463 -14.53 -12.09 14.31
CA GLY A 463 -13.60 -12.02 13.17
C GLY A 463 -12.17 -11.68 13.58
N ASN A 464 -11.83 -11.76 14.87
CA ASN A 464 -10.46 -11.65 15.33
C ASN A 464 -9.70 -12.95 15.03
N LEU A 465 -8.43 -12.85 14.61
CA LEU A 465 -7.56 -13.99 14.35
C LEU A 465 -7.18 -14.67 15.67
N THR A 466 -7.59 -15.90 15.93
CA THR A 466 -7.29 -16.62 17.20
C THR A 466 -6.13 -17.60 17.09
N LEU A 467 -5.93 -18.21 15.93
CA LEU A 467 -4.84 -19.16 15.67
C LEU A 467 -4.29 -18.95 14.26
N TYR A 468 -2.96 -19.01 14.15
CA TYR A 468 -2.22 -19.09 12.90
C TYR A 468 -1.34 -20.33 12.94
N THR A 469 -1.38 -21.18 11.92
CA THR A 469 -0.51 -22.37 11.81
C THR A 469 0.26 -22.37 10.50
N VAL A 470 1.45 -22.99 10.51
CA VAL A 470 2.26 -23.29 9.34
C VAL A 470 2.76 -24.72 9.45
N ASP A 471 2.43 -25.52 8.43
CA ASP A 471 3.04 -26.80 8.09
C ASP A 471 3.95 -26.53 6.88
N LEU A 472 5.26 -26.71 7.04
CA LEU A 472 6.29 -26.40 6.06
C LEU A 472 6.49 -27.50 5.01
N ARG A 473 5.72 -28.59 5.05
CA ARG A 473 5.86 -29.73 4.12
C ARG A 473 4.53 -30.21 3.51
N GLU A 474 3.38 -29.71 3.97
CA GLU A 474 2.03 -30.26 3.76
C GLU A 474 1.96 -31.76 4.17
N ASP A 475 2.69 -32.14 5.22
CA ASP A 475 2.74 -33.53 5.73
C ASP A 475 1.65 -33.83 6.78
N GLY A 476 1.02 -32.79 7.31
CA GLY A 476 -0.04 -32.86 8.34
C GLY A 476 0.43 -32.48 9.74
N ASP A 477 1.73 -32.33 9.98
CA ASP A 477 2.30 -31.88 11.24
C ASP A 477 2.56 -30.36 11.20
N THR A 478 1.99 -29.62 12.15
CA THR A 478 2.24 -28.17 12.27
C THR A 478 3.65 -27.94 12.78
N ASP A 479 4.52 -27.25 12.03
CA ASP A 479 5.87 -26.88 12.49
C ASP A 479 5.86 -25.63 13.38
N PHE A 480 4.98 -24.68 13.09
CA PHE A 480 4.89 -23.38 13.75
C PHE A 480 3.45 -22.95 13.99
N SER A 481 3.16 -22.34 15.14
CA SER A 481 1.89 -21.65 15.35
C SER A 481 1.99 -20.35 16.16
N ARG A 482 0.98 -19.49 16.05
CA ARG A 482 0.74 -18.35 16.92
C ARG A 482 -0.69 -18.41 17.44
N GLU A 483 -0.85 -18.32 18.75
CA GLU A 483 -2.15 -18.15 19.41
C GLU A 483 -2.32 -16.69 19.84
N TYR A 484 -3.53 -16.17 19.64
CA TYR A 484 -3.90 -14.79 19.93
C TYR A 484 -5.06 -14.77 20.92
N VAL A 485 -4.97 -13.93 21.95
CA VAL A 485 -5.95 -13.82 23.03
C VAL A 485 -6.46 -12.39 23.13
N TYR A 486 -7.78 -12.26 23.16
CA TYR A 486 -8.50 -10.98 23.20
C TYR A 486 -9.19 -10.80 24.56
N ASP A 487 -9.44 -9.55 24.96
CA ASP A 487 -10.28 -9.22 26.12
C ASP A 487 -11.76 -9.12 25.74
N ASP A 488 -12.61 -8.87 26.74
CA ASP A 488 -14.07 -8.71 26.58
C ASP A 488 -14.48 -7.51 25.68
N ASN A 489 -13.53 -6.70 25.21
CA ASN A 489 -13.73 -5.57 24.29
C ASN A 489 -13.07 -5.81 22.91
N ASP A 490 -12.77 -7.07 22.57
CA ASP A 490 -12.12 -7.49 21.32
C ASP A 490 -10.71 -6.89 21.11
N ARG A 491 -10.00 -6.52 22.18
CA ARG A 491 -8.62 -6.00 22.11
C ARG A 491 -7.59 -7.11 22.33
N LEU A 492 -6.59 -7.21 21.45
CA LEU A 492 -5.52 -8.21 21.53
C LEU A 492 -4.67 -7.99 22.79
N VAL A 493 -4.82 -8.82 23.82
CA VAL A 493 -4.07 -8.71 25.09
C VAL A 493 -2.82 -9.59 25.13
N ARG A 494 -2.76 -10.66 24.32
CA ARG A 494 -1.61 -11.59 24.32
C ARG A 494 -1.46 -12.31 23.00
N GLU A 495 -0.22 -12.53 22.60
CA GLU A 495 0.18 -13.39 21.48
C GLU A 495 1.26 -14.35 21.97
N VAL A 496 1.17 -15.64 21.63
CA VAL A 496 2.17 -16.65 22.01
C VAL A 496 2.55 -17.49 20.80
N TRP A 497 3.85 -17.63 20.57
CA TRP A 497 4.43 -18.34 19.44
C TRP A 497 4.94 -19.71 19.86
N PHE A 498 4.69 -20.70 19.02
CA PHE A 498 5.07 -22.08 19.26
C PHE A 498 5.87 -22.67 18.11
N GLU A 499 6.88 -23.45 18.46
CA GLU A 499 7.59 -24.36 17.55
C GLU A 499 7.31 -25.80 17.97
N PHE A 500 7.19 -26.69 17.00
CA PHE A 500 6.84 -28.10 17.21
C PHE A 500 7.95 -29.03 16.72
N THR A 501 8.62 -29.78 17.60
CA THR A 501 9.61 -30.79 17.18
C THR A 501 8.94 -32.17 17.23
N GLY A 502 8.37 -32.59 16.10
CA GLY A 502 7.35 -33.65 16.08
C GLY A 502 6.16 -33.25 16.98
N ASP A 503 5.63 -34.20 17.76
CA ASP A 503 4.54 -33.93 18.72
C ASP A 503 4.87 -32.88 19.81
N LEU A 504 6.14 -32.47 19.98
CA LEU A 504 6.55 -31.58 21.07
C LEU A 504 6.33 -30.09 20.73
N ARG A 505 5.16 -29.58 21.12
CA ARG A 505 4.83 -28.15 21.11
C ARG A 505 5.58 -27.37 22.22
N THR A 506 6.42 -26.40 21.82
CA THR A 506 7.24 -25.56 22.72
C THR A 506 6.91 -24.09 22.50
N ALA A 507 6.64 -23.33 23.57
CA ALA A 507 6.47 -21.87 23.48
C ALA A 507 7.83 -21.18 23.37
N VAL A 508 8.01 -20.30 22.38
CA VAL A 508 9.33 -19.71 22.05
C VAL A 508 9.37 -18.20 22.18
N PHE A 509 8.24 -17.53 21.99
CA PHE A 509 8.12 -16.08 22.09
C PHE A 509 6.71 -15.70 22.58
N GLU A 510 6.60 -14.63 23.35
CA GLU A 510 5.34 -14.11 23.86
C GLU A 510 5.31 -12.59 23.72
N ILE A 511 4.16 -12.04 23.36
CA ILE A 511 3.87 -10.61 23.42
C ILE A 511 2.66 -10.39 24.31
N ALA A 512 2.77 -9.50 25.30
CA ALA A 512 1.65 -9.06 26.13
C ALA A 512 1.35 -7.57 25.88
N TYR A 513 0.07 -7.23 25.82
CA TYR A 513 -0.42 -5.89 25.51
C TYR A 513 -1.31 -5.38 26.63
N ALA A 514 -1.16 -4.11 27.01
CA ALA A 514 -1.98 -3.44 28.01
C ALA A 514 -2.57 -2.14 27.46
N TYR A 515 -3.82 -1.88 27.80
CA TYR A 515 -4.61 -0.76 27.32
C TYR A 515 -5.11 0.10 28.48
N ASP A 516 -5.36 1.38 28.20
CA ASP A 516 -6.08 2.27 29.11
C ASP A 516 -7.61 2.07 29.06
N THR A 517 -8.33 2.99 29.71
CA THR A 517 -9.80 3.06 29.74
C THR A 517 -10.43 3.43 28.41
N ASP A 518 -9.70 4.09 27.53
CA ASP A 518 -10.18 4.63 26.26
C ASP A 518 -9.82 3.71 25.08
N GLY A 519 -9.06 2.63 25.36
CA GLY A 519 -8.69 1.61 24.38
C GLY A 519 -7.49 2.00 23.52
N LEU A 520 -6.59 2.84 24.05
CA LEU A 520 -5.27 3.07 23.51
C LEU A 520 -4.30 2.05 24.10
N LEU A 521 -3.33 1.59 23.31
CA LEU A 521 -2.30 0.66 23.78
C LEU A 521 -1.26 1.45 24.56
N ILE A 522 -1.21 1.30 25.88
CA ILE A 522 -0.23 2.00 26.72
C ILE A 522 1.06 1.20 26.96
N ARG A 523 1.03 -0.11 26.72
CA ARG A 523 2.21 -0.97 26.93
C ARG A 523 2.21 -2.23 26.06
N LYS A 524 3.38 -2.59 25.53
CA LYS A 524 3.65 -3.84 24.82
C LYS A 524 4.91 -4.48 25.43
N VAL A 525 4.87 -5.75 25.78
CA VAL A 525 6.02 -6.47 26.34
C VAL A 525 6.30 -7.67 25.46
N GLN A 526 7.47 -7.70 24.84
CA GLN A 526 8.00 -8.84 24.11
C GLN A 526 8.84 -9.70 25.05
N THR A 527 8.78 -11.03 24.93
CA THR A 527 9.52 -11.98 25.77
C THR A 527 9.99 -13.17 24.95
N ASN A 528 11.30 -13.42 24.93
CA ASN A 528 11.91 -14.62 24.38
C ASN A 528 11.94 -15.72 25.44
N LEU A 529 11.30 -16.86 25.15
CA LEU A 529 11.10 -17.95 26.11
C LEU A 529 12.17 -19.05 26.02
N LEU A 530 13.05 -19.01 25.00
CA LEU A 530 14.14 -19.99 24.80
C LEU A 530 15.51 -19.55 25.35
N ALA A 531 15.61 -18.32 25.84
CA ALA A 531 16.87 -17.75 26.30
C ALA A 531 17.48 -18.52 27.48
N SER A 532 18.74 -18.93 27.32
CA SER A 532 19.41 -19.84 28.27
C SER A 532 20.91 -19.59 28.43
N ALA A 533 21.30 -18.40 28.92
CA ALA A 533 22.59 -18.19 29.61
C ALA A 533 22.58 -16.92 30.51
N PRO A 534 22.99 -16.99 31.80
CA PRO A 534 22.77 -15.90 32.78
C PRO A 534 23.95 -14.93 32.93
N LEU A 535 24.47 -14.34 31.84
CA LEU A 535 25.75 -13.57 31.89
C LEU A 535 25.76 -12.14 31.32
N LEU A 536 24.62 -11.61 30.87
CA LEU A 536 24.41 -10.18 30.61
C LEU A 536 23.01 -9.78 31.12
N PRO A 537 22.72 -8.48 31.38
CA PRO A 537 21.33 -8.04 31.59
C PRO A 537 20.49 -8.52 30.40
N SER A 538 19.41 -9.24 30.69
CA SER A 538 18.72 -10.07 29.71
C SER A 538 17.87 -9.23 28.76
N THR A 539 18.34 -9.00 27.54
CA THR A 539 17.55 -8.48 26.40
C THR A 539 16.41 -9.43 25.97
N ASP A 540 16.21 -10.52 26.72
CA ASP A 540 15.16 -11.52 26.52
C ASP A 540 13.75 -10.98 26.80
N VAL A 541 13.63 -9.83 27.46
CA VAL A 541 12.36 -9.10 27.62
C VAL A 541 12.57 -7.67 27.16
N VAL A 542 11.68 -7.14 26.33
CA VAL A 542 11.70 -5.72 25.91
C VAL A 542 10.30 -5.15 26.11
N ALA A 543 10.19 -4.02 26.80
CA ALA A 543 8.93 -3.33 27.01
C ALA A 543 8.88 -2.00 26.26
N PHE A 544 7.85 -1.81 25.45
CA PHE A 544 7.48 -0.53 24.85
C PHE A 544 6.34 0.10 25.65
N ILE A 545 6.46 1.38 25.98
CA ILE A 545 5.50 2.18 26.73
C ILE A 545 5.05 3.32 25.81
N TYR A 546 3.75 3.53 25.69
CA TYR A 546 3.17 4.52 24.79
C TYR A 546 2.43 5.59 25.60
N SER A 547 2.77 6.85 25.35
CA SER A 547 2.22 8.02 26.04
C SER A 547 1.28 8.79 25.11
N TYR A 548 0.16 9.28 25.65
CA TYR A 548 -0.87 10.00 24.89
C TYR A 548 -1.24 11.36 25.52
N ASP A 549 -1.65 12.33 24.70
CA ASP A 549 -2.20 13.61 25.17
C ASP A 549 -3.66 13.51 25.64
N ASP A 550 -4.23 14.63 26.10
CA ASP A 550 -5.63 14.74 26.54
C ASP A 550 -6.68 14.58 25.41
N ARG A 551 -6.22 14.38 24.17
CA ARG A 551 -7.02 14.14 22.95
C ARG A 551 -6.72 12.76 22.35
N ASN A 552 -6.02 11.90 23.08
CA ASN A 552 -5.62 10.54 22.72
C ASN A 552 -4.58 10.45 21.60
N ASN A 553 -3.89 11.53 21.23
CA ASN A 553 -2.82 11.52 20.23
C ASN A 553 -1.52 10.96 20.83
N LEU A 554 -0.74 10.21 20.05
CA LEU A 554 0.51 9.60 20.54
C LEU A 554 1.60 10.67 20.68
N VAL A 555 2.12 10.88 21.89
CA VAL A 555 3.15 11.91 22.15
C VAL A 555 4.51 11.34 22.51
N SER A 556 4.62 10.09 22.99
CA SER A 556 5.90 9.38 22.99
C SER A 556 5.78 7.87 22.97
N VAL A 557 6.87 7.21 22.56
CA VAL A 557 7.11 5.77 22.69
C VAL A 557 8.46 5.57 23.35
N VAL A 558 8.49 4.84 24.46
CA VAL A 558 9.70 4.58 25.25
C VAL A 558 9.98 3.08 25.29
N ARG A 559 11.25 2.67 25.20
CA ARG A 559 11.74 1.29 25.25
C ARG A 559 12.50 1.05 26.57
N ASP A 560 12.25 -0.09 27.21
CA ASP A 560 12.90 -0.60 28.43
C ASP A 560 13.42 -2.02 28.13
N ASP A 561 14.74 -2.13 27.97
CA ASP A 561 15.46 -3.35 27.65
C ASP A 561 15.74 -4.18 28.91
N GLY A 562 15.33 -5.43 28.88
CA GLY A 562 15.24 -6.29 30.05
C GLY A 562 14.02 -6.02 30.93
N ASN A 563 13.15 -5.06 30.59
CA ASN A 563 11.92 -4.74 31.34
C ASN A 563 12.24 -4.53 32.84
N ASN A 564 13.30 -3.76 33.09
CA ASN A 564 13.96 -3.58 34.36
C ASN A 564 13.54 -2.27 35.08
N GLY A 565 12.85 -1.37 34.37
CA GLY A 565 12.40 -0.08 34.87
C GLY A 565 13.41 1.07 34.69
N SER A 566 14.62 0.78 34.20
CA SER A 566 15.39 1.75 33.43
C SER A 566 14.74 1.90 32.07
N LEU A 567 14.75 3.11 31.53
CA LEU A 567 14.33 3.39 30.17
C LEU A 567 15.63 3.53 29.36
N ASP A 568 15.65 3.03 28.13
CA ASP A 568 16.87 2.93 27.32
C ASP A 568 16.76 3.74 26.01
N PHE A 569 15.55 3.97 25.50
CA PHE A 569 15.30 4.81 24.32
C PHE A 569 13.93 5.49 24.42
N GLU A 570 13.83 6.77 24.05
CA GLU A 570 12.56 7.46 23.80
C GLU A 570 12.50 8.05 22.40
N LYS A 571 11.29 8.00 21.83
CA LYS A 571 10.88 8.77 20.66
C LYS A 571 9.67 9.62 21.03
N ALA A 572 9.81 10.93 21.02
CA ALA A 572 8.73 11.87 21.36
C ALA A 572 8.24 12.66 20.14
N PHE A 573 7.02 13.18 20.24
CA PHE A 573 6.34 13.92 19.18
C PHE A 573 5.65 15.17 19.75
N GLU A 574 5.94 16.34 19.20
CA GLU A 574 5.10 17.54 19.40
C GLU A 574 4.17 17.67 18.20
N LEU A 575 2.88 17.91 18.47
CA LEU A 575 1.82 17.79 17.46
C LEU A 575 1.10 19.11 17.23
N ARG A 576 0.80 19.40 15.96
CA ARG A 576 -0.08 20.50 15.53
C ARG A 576 -1.29 19.90 14.81
N ARG A 577 -2.42 20.60 14.83
CA ARG A 577 -3.64 20.15 14.15
C ARG A 577 -3.62 20.65 12.71
N GLU A 578 -3.45 19.70 11.79
CA GLU A 578 -3.49 19.93 10.35
C GLU A 578 -4.78 19.33 9.74
N ASN A 579 -4.79 19.33 8.41
CA ASN A 579 -5.87 18.95 7.51
C ASN A 579 -5.73 17.49 7.03
N TRP A 580 -6.51 17.07 6.02
CA TRP A 580 -6.45 15.73 5.44
C TRP A 580 -5.18 15.47 4.65
N ARG A 581 -4.68 16.43 3.86
CA ARG A 581 -3.42 16.31 3.10
C ARG A 581 -2.26 15.92 4.01
N ALA A 582 -2.03 16.68 5.07
CA ALA A 582 -1.00 16.36 6.06
C ALA A 582 -1.25 15.01 6.75
N ALA A 583 -2.51 14.65 7.03
CA ALA A 583 -2.84 13.36 7.64
C ALA A 583 -2.50 12.18 6.72
N LEU A 584 -2.81 12.25 5.42
CA LEU A 584 -2.52 11.18 4.47
C LEU A 584 -1.02 11.07 4.16
N LEU A 585 -0.29 12.18 4.07
CA LEU A 585 1.18 12.17 3.93
C LEU A 585 1.87 11.36 5.05
N TRP A 586 1.38 11.45 6.30
CA TRP A 586 1.90 10.64 7.41
C TRP A 586 1.46 9.16 7.36
N ILE A 587 0.34 8.84 6.73
CA ILE A 587 -0.11 7.45 6.50
C ILE A 587 0.71 6.79 5.38
N GLU A 588 0.98 7.53 4.30
CA GLU A 588 1.78 7.10 3.14
C GLU A 588 3.25 6.86 3.48
N ASN A 589 3.74 7.47 4.56
CA ASN A 589 5.09 7.30 5.09
C ASN A 589 5.06 6.58 6.46
N PRO A 590 4.93 5.23 6.51
CA PRO A 590 4.85 4.48 7.75
C PRO A 590 6.03 4.71 8.70
N SER A 591 5.73 5.27 9.87
CA SER A 591 6.67 5.50 10.96
C SER A 591 6.10 4.96 12.26
N VAL A 592 6.86 4.99 13.36
CA VAL A 592 6.34 4.63 14.71
C VAL A 592 5.09 5.45 15.10
N TYR A 593 4.91 6.65 14.51
CA TYR A 593 3.71 7.46 14.70
C TYR A 593 2.49 6.88 13.95
N SER A 594 2.66 6.60 12.65
CA SER A 594 1.59 6.22 11.72
C SER A 594 1.35 4.70 11.59
N ALA A 595 2.29 3.87 12.02
CA ALA A 595 2.15 2.42 12.05
C ALA A 595 1.36 1.94 13.29
N SER A 596 0.59 0.86 13.11
CA SER A 596 0.00 0.12 14.22
C SER A 596 1.09 -0.52 15.09
N PRO A 597 1.02 -0.42 16.44
CA PRO A 597 1.98 -1.05 17.34
C PRO A 597 1.93 -2.60 17.32
N PHE A 598 0.90 -3.17 16.70
CA PHE A 598 0.74 -4.62 16.47
C PHE A 598 1.51 -5.13 15.23
N ALA A 599 2.22 -4.26 14.49
CA ALA A 599 2.85 -4.60 13.20
C ALA A 599 4.22 -5.30 13.29
N GLU A 600 4.88 -5.32 14.45
CA GLU A 600 6.20 -5.95 14.61
C GLU A 600 6.08 -7.44 14.94
N LEU A 601 6.76 -8.30 14.18
CA LEU A 601 6.94 -9.72 14.52
C LEU A 601 8.40 -10.16 14.23
N PRO A 602 9.15 -10.72 15.20
CA PRO A 602 10.53 -11.24 15.01
C PRO A 602 10.62 -12.54 14.18
N SER A 603 9.72 -12.72 13.20
CA SER A 603 9.46 -13.96 12.47
C SER A 603 10.67 -14.50 11.69
N ARG A 604 11.54 -13.59 11.24
CA ARG A 604 12.65 -13.90 10.32
C ARG A 604 13.73 -14.79 10.94
N GLN A 605 14.11 -14.60 12.21
CA GLN A 605 15.21 -15.39 12.78
C GLN A 605 14.81 -16.84 13.09
N ILE A 606 13.61 -17.05 13.63
CA ILE A 606 13.12 -18.37 14.03
C ILE A 606 12.88 -19.25 12.80
N LEU A 607 12.06 -18.78 11.85
CA LEU A 607 11.69 -19.58 10.67
C LEU A 607 12.89 -19.82 9.73
N ARG A 608 13.86 -18.88 9.67
CA ARG A 608 15.13 -19.09 8.96
C ARG A 608 16.02 -20.16 9.61
N ARG A 609 16.21 -20.12 10.94
CA ARG A 609 17.04 -21.11 11.65
C ARG A 609 16.49 -22.51 11.47
N ARG A 610 15.16 -22.66 11.48
CA ARG A 610 14.52 -23.97 11.43
C ARG A 610 14.44 -24.57 10.04
N LEU A 611 14.17 -23.80 8.98
CA LEU A 611 14.26 -24.32 7.61
C LEU A 611 15.67 -24.83 7.31
N ILE A 612 16.71 -24.11 7.76
CA ILE A 612 18.10 -24.55 7.63
C ILE A 612 18.30 -25.89 8.36
N ALA A 613 17.84 -26.02 9.61
CA ALA A 613 17.97 -27.24 10.40
C ALA A 613 17.16 -28.45 9.85
N GLU A 614 16.07 -28.24 9.12
CA GLU A 614 15.30 -29.33 8.50
C GLU A 614 15.90 -29.75 7.14
N LEU A 615 16.40 -28.80 6.34
CA LEU A 615 17.22 -29.08 5.15
C LEU A 615 18.53 -29.81 5.48
N GLU A 616 19.00 -29.75 6.73
CA GLU A 616 20.13 -30.53 7.25
C GLU A 616 19.77 -32.00 7.58
N THR A 617 18.48 -32.39 7.60
CA THR A 617 18.04 -33.73 8.06
C THR A 617 17.60 -34.70 6.95
N GLU A 618 17.37 -34.23 5.72
CA GLU A 618 17.28 -35.11 4.54
C GLU A 618 18.68 -35.28 3.91
N ASP A 619 19.02 -36.50 3.46
CA ASP A 619 20.36 -36.90 2.98
C ASP A 619 20.82 -36.19 1.67
N ILE A 620 21.06 -34.87 1.72
CA ILE A 620 21.48 -34.05 0.57
C ILE A 620 22.82 -33.31 0.83
N VAL A 621 23.43 -33.42 2.02
CA VAL A 621 24.52 -32.52 2.46
C VAL A 621 25.89 -33.17 2.73
N ASP A 622 26.32 -34.17 1.93
CA ASP A 622 27.64 -34.82 2.11
C ASP A 622 28.80 -34.16 1.32
N SER A 623 28.56 -33.02 0.64
CA SER A 623 29.62 -32.25 -0.05
C SER A 623 29.68 -30.75 0.29
N SER A 624 28.63 -30.19 0.89
CA SER A 624 28.55 -28.77 1.26
C SER A 624 28.90 -28.52 2.73
N LEU A 625 28.69 -29.50 3.62
CA LEU A 625 28.79 -29.32 5.07
C LEU A 625 30.24 -29.30 5.60
N GLU A 626 31.17 -30.05 4.99
CA GLU A 626 32.60 -30.03 5.39
C GLU A 626 33.28 -28.67 5.19
N ARG A 627 32.74 -27.80 4.30
CA ARG A 627 33.20 -26.41 4.14
C ARG A 627 32.66 -25.47 5.22
N LEU A 628 31.42 -25.69 5.69
CA LEU A 628 30.77 -24.83 6.69
C LEU A 628 31.26 -25.10 8.13
N LEU A 629 31.60 -26.35 8.46
CA LEU A 629 32.02 -26.71 9.82
C LEU A 629 33.41 -26.19 10.24
N ARG A 630 34.22 -25.66 9.31
CA ARG A 630 35.53 -25.05 9.64
C ARG A 630 35.46 -23.58 10.06
N THR A 631 34.37 -22.87 9.78
CA THR A 631 34.31 -21.43 10.03
C THR A 631 33.82 -21.06 11.44
N ASP A 632 32.96 -21.86 12.10
CA ASP A 632 32.37 -21.47 13.40
C ASP A 632 33.39 -21.34 14.55
N GLU A 633 34.45 -22.16 14.56
CA GLU A 633 35.49 -22.07 15.61
C GLU A 633 36.46 -20.89 15.40
N GLU A 634 36.58 -20.37 14.17
CA GLU A 634 37.31 -19.13 13.87
C GLU A 634 36.43 -17.87 13.98
N PHE A 635 35.14 -17.96 13.65
CA PHE A 635 34.17 -16.86 13.75
C PHE A 635 34.02 -16.38 15.20
N ARG A 636 34.06 -17.29 16.18
CA ARG A 636 34.09 -16.97 17.62
C ARG A 636 35.35 -16.24 18.10
N ARG A 637 36.36 -16.04 17.23
CA ARG A 637 37.56 -15.22 17.50
C ARG A 637 37.62 -13.93 16.69
N LEU A 638 36.75 -13.74 15.70
CA LEU A 638 36.63 -12.54 14.88
C LEU A 638 35.39 -11.72 15.27
N ALA A 639 35.31 -11.36 16.56
CA ALA A 639 34.38 -10.33 17.01
C ALA A 639 34.81 -8.96 16.44
N GLY A 640 33.93 -8.31 15.66
CA GLY A 640 34.16 -6.96 15.14
C GLY A 640 33.71 -6.66 13.70
N LEU A 641 32.93 -7.55 13.05
CA LEU A 641 32.34 -7.29 11.72
C LEU A 641 30.88 -7.76 11.69
N GLU A 642 29.96 -6.83 11.44
CA GLU A 642 28.54 -7.15 11.24
C GLU A 642 28.25 -7.64 9.81
N VAL A 643 27.31 -8.58 9.70
CA VAL A 643 26.84 -9.11 8.42
C VAL A 643 25.54 -8.40 8.03
N ILE A 644 25.68 -7.37 7.19
CA ILE A 644 24.54 -6.62 6.64
C ILE A 644 23.77 -7.51 5.64
N SER A 645 22.56 -7.93 5.99
CA SER A 645 21.68 -8.66 5.07
C SER A 645 20.72 -7.72 4.33
N ILE A 646 21.10 -7.33 3.11
CA ILE A 646 20.29 -6.49 2.23
C ILE A 646 19.12 -7.32 1.67
N ASN A 647 17.88 -6.89 1.90
CA ASN A 647 16.70 -7.57 1.38
C ASN A 647 16.30 -7.06 -0.02
N CYS A 648 17.27 -7.14 -0.93
CA CYS A 648 17.09 -7.08 -2.37
C CYS A 648 18.08 -8.08 -2.97
N GLU A 649 17.57 -9.04 -3.75
CA GLU A 649 18.37 -10.10 -4.37
C GLU A 649 19.55 -9.54 -5.18
N THR A 650 20.77 -9.76 -4.68
CA THR A 650 22.01 -9.35 -5.36
C THR A 650 22.25 -10.20 -6.61
N PRO A 651 22.88 -9.64 -7.66
CA PRO A 651 23.28 -10.41 -8.86
C PRO A 651 24.58 -11.18 -8.65
N PHE A 652 25.22 -11.06 -7.50
CA PHE A 652 26.43 -11.80 -7.15
C PHE A 652 26.24 -12.54 -5.83
N ALA A 653 26.85 -13.72 -5.71
CA ALA A 653 27.16 -14.32 -4.42
C ALA A 653 28.67 -14.38 -4.20
N LEU A 654 29.06 -14.48 -2.93
CA LEU A 654 30.44 -14.70 -2.53
C LEU A 654 30.73 -16.21 -2.57
N GLU A 655 31.56 -16.64 -3.52
CA GLU A 655 32.07 -18.01 -3.53
C GLU A 655 33.37 -18.06 -2.71
N PHE A 656 33.37 -18.89 -1.65
CA PHE A 656 34.50 -19.07 -0.74
C PHE A 656 35.29 -20.32 -1.12
N PHE A 657 36.60 -20.16 -1.33
CA PHE A 657 37.50 -21.23 -1.75
C PHE A 657 38.29 -21.80 -0.57
N ASP A 658 38.75 -23.05 -0.69
CA ASP A 658 39.41 -23.83 0.38
C ASP A 658 40.75 -23.22 0.87
N ASN A 659 41.26 -22.21 0.15
CA ASN A 659 42.48 -21.45 0.45
C ASN A 659 42.22 -20.12 1.18
N GLY A 660 40.96 -19.77 1.48
CA GLY A 660 40.59 -18.48 2.10
C GLY A 660 40.46 -17.33 1.09
N GLU A 661 40.43 -17.62 -0.20
CA GLU A 661 40.13 -16.63 -1.25
C GLU A 661 38.61 -16.48 -1.42
N VAL A 662 38.16 -15.25 -1.67
CA VAL A 662 36.74 -14.89 -1.79
C VAL A 662 36.54 -14.16 -3.10
N ILE A 663 35.67 -14.68 -3.97
CA ILE A 663 35.44 -14.14 -5.31
C ILE A 663 33.96 -13.82 -5.50
N LEU A 664 33.64 -12.63 -6.01
CA LEU A 664 32.30 -12.31 -6.50
C LEU A 664 32.03 -13.06 -7.81
N ARG A 665 30.97 -13.87 -7.84
CA ARG A 665 30.45 -14.51 -9.06
C ARG A 665 29.01 -14.15 -9.33
N ASP A 666 28.66 -14.07 -10.60
CA ASP A 666 27.27 -13.87 -11.05
C ASP A 666 26.39 -14.99 -10.49
N ARG A 667 25.21 -14.64 -9.97
CA ARG A 667 24.38 -15.56 -9.19
C ARG A 667 23.80 -16.70 -10.02
N SER A 668 23.84 -16.61 -11.36
CA SER A 668 23.55 -17.74 -12.26
C SER A 668 24.50 -18.93 -12.10
N ASP A 669 25.69 -18.74 -11.49
CA ASP A 669 26.64 -19.81 -11.14
C ASP A 669 26.37 -20.43 -9.74
N VAL A 670 25.34 -19.97 -9.00
CA VAL A 670 25.13 -20.25 -7.58
C VAL A 670 23.81 -20.99 -7.38
N ARG A 671 23.79 -22.06 -6.58
CA ARG A 671 22.62 -22.96 -6.46
C ARG A 671 21.41 -22.29 -5.79
N GLU A 672 20.21 -22.63 -6.28
CA GLU A 672 18.97 -21.86 -6.11
C GLU A 672 18.13 -22.22 -4.87
N ASP A 673 18.59 -23.15 -4.04
CA ASP A 673 17.87 -23.71 -2.88
C ASP A 673 17.58 -22.69 -1.77
N ALA A 674 18.41 -21.65 -1.62
CA ALA A 674 18.33 -20.67 -0.53
C ALA A 674 17.29 -19.54 -0.70
N VAL A 675 16.57 -19.43 -1.83
CA VAL A 675 15.84 -18.19 -2.19
C VAL A 675 14.35 -18.19 -1.78
N VAL A 676 13.71 -19.37 -1.69
CA VAL A 676 12.25 -19.48 -1.80
C VAL A 676 11.47 -19.12 -0.52
N LEU A 677 12.01 -19.38 0.67
CA LEU A 677 11.25 -19.18 1.92
C LEU A 677 11.14 -17.73 2.38
N THR A 678 12.12 -16.90 2.03
CA THR A 678 12.21 -15.49 2.48
C THR A 678 11.00 -14.67 2.04
N TRP A 679 10.42 -15.00 0.88
CA TRP A 679 9.32 -14.25 0.26
C TRP A 679 7.99 -14.42 0.99
N PHE A 680 7.74 -15.58 1.62
CA PHE A 680 6.51 -15.79 2.38
C PHE A 680 6.49 -15.02 3.71
N LEU A 681 7.65 -14.89 4.35
CA LEU A 681 7.82 -14.15 5.60
C LEU A 681 7.80 -12.61 5.40
N LEU A 682 7.81 -12.15 4.15
CA LEU A 682 7.81 -10.73 3.77
C LEU A 682 6.40 -10.15 3.55
N MET A 683 5.39 -10.98 3.33
CA MET A 683 4.07 -10.54 2.83
C MET A 683 3.10 -9.98 3.91
N ARG A 684 3.53 -9.76 5.15
CA ARG A 684 2.67 -9.21 6.23
C ARG A 684 3.41 -8.32 7.25
N GLY A 685 3.84 -7.13 6.83
CA GLY A 685 4.10 -6.02 7.76
C GLY A 685 5.45 -5.31 7.61
N VAL A 686 5.41 -4.02 7.87
CA VAL A 686 6.50 -3.02 7.72
C VAL A 686 7.69 -3.32 8.65
N VAL A 687 8.90 -3.01 8.18
CA VAL A 687 10.13 -3.00 8.99
C VAL A 687 10.43 -1.57 9.43
N VAL A 688 10.75 -1.38 10.70
CA VAL A 688 11.37 -0.15 11.24
C VAL A 688 12.83 -0.45 11.59
N ILE A 689 13.70 0.55 11.41
CA ILE A 689 15.15 0.48 11.65
C ILE A 689 15.47 0.95 13.06
N GLU A 690 16.42 0.26 13.73
CA GLU A 690 17.29 0.83 14.76
C GLU A 690 18.75 0.48 14.43
N ASP A 691 19.70 1.26 14.96
CA ASP A 691 20.92 1.70 14.26
C ASP A 691 22.23 1.30 14.96
N GLY A 692 23.39 1.29 14.26
CA GLY A 692 24.61 0.62 14.75
C GLY A 692 26.00 0.91 14.12
N GLY A 693 26.13 1.78 13.11
CA GLY A 693 27.39 2.49 12.78
C GLY A 693 28.63 1.74 12.18
N LEU A 694 28.85 1.91 10.87
CA LEU A 694 30.14 2.33 10.24
C LEU A 694 30.01 2.36 8.69
N GLU A 695 30.39 3.47 8.05
CA GLU A 695 30.13 3.71 6.61
C GLU A 695 30.95 2.83 5.64
N TYR A 696 30.26 2.25 4.65
CA TYR A 696 30.84 1.86 3.35
C TYR A 696 29.83 2.08 2.22
N SER A 697 30.18 2.91 1.23
CA SER A 697 29.32 3.23 0.09
C SER A 697 29.46 2.22 -1.06
N PHE A 698 28.32 1.69 -1.54
CA PHE A 698 28.25 0.84 -2.74
C PHE A 698 27.12 1.29 -3.67
N ARG A 699 27.46 1.62 -4.92
CA ARG A 699 26.52 2.15 -5.92
C ARG A 699 25.97 1.00 -6.79
N LEU A 700 24.66 0.73 -6.73
CA LEU A 700 23.94 -0.26 -7.55
C LEU A 700 22.84 0.44 -8.37
N ARG A 701 22.63 0.00 -9.61
CA ARG A 701 21.71 0.61 -10.60
C ARG A 701 20.73 -0.47 -11.15
N ARG A 702 19.47 -0.15 -11.48
CA ARG A 702 18.42 -1.13 -11.87
C ARG A 702 17.32 -0.58 -12.79
N TYR A 703 16.72 -1.44 -13.63
CA TYR A 703 15.56 -1.21 -14.52
C TYR A 703 14.93 -2.57 -14.91
N PRO A 704 13.72 -2.66 -15.54
CA PRO A 704 12.74 -1.61 -15.80
C PRO A 704 11.32 -1.91 -15.26
N GLU A 705 10.68 -0.87 -14.71
CA GLU A 705 9.25 -0.63 -14.89
C GLU A 705 9.09 0.52 -15.91
N ILE A 706 7.86 0.98 -16.12
CA ILE A 706 7.47 2.12 -16.98
C ILE A 706 8.10 3.43 -16.44
N PRO A 707 8.37 4.51 -17.23
CA PRO A 707 9.37 5.52 -16.88
C PRO A 707 9.05 6.36 -15.62
N ARG A 708 9.38 5.79 -14.45
CA ARG A 708 10.05 6.47 -13.33
C ARG A 708 11.49 6.03 -13.30
N VAL A 709 12.38 7.02 -13.28
CA VAL A 709 13.45 6.97 -14.27
C VAL A 709 14.53 7.98 -13.92
N TYR A 710 15.55 7.55 -13.20
CA TYR A 710 16.72 8.35 -12.79
C TYR A 710 17.81 7.39 -12.30
N PRO A 711 19.08 7.82 -12.25
CA PRO A 711 19.96 7.46 -13.34
C PRO A 711 20.83 6.27 -13.02
N GLN A 712 21.43 5.80 -14.10
CA GLN A 712 22.73 5.18 -14.04
C GLN A 712 23.86 6.24 -14.06
N ALA A 713 24.45 6.66 -12.92
CA ALA A 713 25.71 7.46 -12.86
C ALA A 713 26.96 6.71 -12.34
N ALA A 714 28.15 6.89 -12.94
CA ALA A 714 29.41 6.20 -12.60
C ALA A 714 30.37 7.05 -11.75
N GLY A 715 31.42 6.44 -11.16
CA GLY A 715 32.38 7.13 -10.26
C GLY A 715 33.57 7.80 -10.98
N PRO A 716 34.65 8.22 -10.28
CA PRO A 716 35.01 7.88 -8.90
C PRO A 716 35.47 9.03 -7.98
N GLY A 717 35.04 9.01 -6.72
CA GLY A 717 35.55 9.88 -5.65
C GLY A 717 34.58 11.02 -5.31
N GLY A 718 33.88 10.87 -4.19
CA GLY A 718 32.86 11.80 -3.71
C GLY A 718 31.93 11.06 -2.74
N THR A 719 31.58 11.69 -1.63
CA THR A 719 30.60 11.16 -0.67
C THR A 719 29.24 11.11 -1.37
N ILE A 720 28.55 9.97 -1.31
CA ILE A 720 27.27 9.77 -1.99
C ILE A 720 26.17 9.83 -0.94
N VAL A 721 25.42 10.93 -0.91
CA VAL A 721 24.08 10.94 -0.32
C VAL A 721 23.13 10.40 -1.40
N THR A 722 22.23 9.50 -1.04
CA THR A 722 21.20 9.01 -1.95
C THR A 722 19.99 9.91 -1.85
N LEU A 723 19.66 10.61 -2.96
CA LEU A 723 18.46 11.42 -3.07
C LEU A 723 17.21 10.54 -2.87
N GLU A 724 16.40 10.91 -1.88
CA GLU A 724 15.01 10.50 -1.76
C GLU A 724 14.15 11.74 -2.01
N PRO A 725 13.59 11.91 -3.24
CA PRO A 725 12.50 12.84 -3.44
C PRO A 725 11.34 12.43 -2.53
N LEU A 726 10.81 13.39 -1.77
CA LEU A 726 9.56 13.24 -1.04
C LEU A 726 8.38 13.29 -2.03
N ASP A 727 8.27 12.24 -2.86
CA ASP A 727 7.04 11.78 -3.51
C ASP A 727 7.30 10.42 -4.22
N PHE A 728 6.31 9.52 -4.14
CA PHE A 728 6.27 8.14 -4.68
C PHE A 728 6.96 7.00 -3.89
N TYR A 729 6.19 6.32 -3.04
CA TYR A 729 6.45 4.93 -2.64
C TYR A 729 5.77 3.90 -3.59
N PRO A 730 6.27 2.65 -3.68
CA PRO A 730 5.74 1.59 -4.56
C PRO A 730 5.04 0.46 -3.78
N LEU A 731 4.49 -0.53 -4.52
CA LEU A 731 4.66 -2.00 -4.36
C LEU A 731 3.65 -2.74 -5.28
N PRO A 732 3.88 -4.00 -5.75
CA PRO A 732 4.93 -4.95 -5.34
C PRO A 732 5.72 -5.68 -6.48
N TYR A 733 7.06 -5.65 -6.38
CA TYR A 733 8.06 -6.67 -6.82
C TYR A 733 8.27 -7.06 -8.32
N ALA A 734 9.40 -6.61 -8.90
CA ALA A 734 10.17 -7.34 -9.95
C ALA A 734 11.69 -6.99 -9.96
N CYS A 735 12.54 -7.82 -10.62
CA CYS A 735 14.02 -7.72 -10.64
C CYS A 735 14.62 -8.20 -11.99
N ASN A 736 15.73 -7.62 -12.52
CA ASN A 736 16.97 -8.31 -13.00
C ASN A 736 17.94 -7.54 -13.99
N TYR A 737 19.07 -8.18 -14.40
CA TYR A 737 20.38 -7.59 -14.79
C TYR A 737 20.98 -8.01 -16.18
N ARG A 738 22.15 -7.43 -16.57
CA ARG A 738 23.12 -7.97 -17.57
C ARG A 738 24.57 -7.44 -17.40
N ALA A 739 25.60 -8.19 -17.83
CA ALA A 739 27.03 -7.93 -17.54
C ALA A 739 27.96 -7.75 -18.78
N ARG A 740 29.19 -7.23 -18.57
CA ARG A 740 30.34 -7.33 -19.49
C ARG A 740 31.67 -7.51 -18.73
N SER A 741 32.59 -8.27 -19.33
CA SER A 741 33.89 -8.66 -18.75
C SER A 741 35.09 -7.96 -19.39
N GLU A 742 36.03 -7.47 -18.60
CA GLU A 742 37.43 -7.33 -19.02
C GLU A 742 38.40 -7.84 -17.93
N LYS A 743 39.53 -8.41 -18.35
CA LYS A 743 40.49 -9.10 -17.48
C LYS A 743 41.51 -8.14 -16.89
N VAL A 744 41.87 -8.34 -15.61
CA VAL A 744 43.12 -7.83 -15.02
C VAL A 744 43.80 -8.94 -14.21
N ASP A 745 45.03 -9.31 -14.60
CA ASP A 745 45.87 -10.25 -13.86
C ASP A 745 46.51 -9.57 -12.64
N PHE A 746 46.47 -10.22 -11.47
CA PHE A 746 47.28 -9.84 -10.32
C PHE A 746 48.41 -10.84 -10.05
N ARG A 747 49.62 -10.32 -9.81
CA ARG A 747 50.75 -11.09 -9.28
C ARG A 747 50.90 -10.79 -7.77
N PRO A 748 51.11 -11.81 -6.92
CA PRO A 748 51.22 -11.59 -5.49
C PRO A 748 52.59 -11.03 -5.10
N VAL A 749 52.61 -10.12 -4.13
CA VAL A 749 53.81 -9.74 -3.36
C VAL A 749 53.53 -10.07 -1.90
N TRP A 750 54.38 -10.90 -1.30
CA TRP A 750 54.22 -11.39 0.07
C TRP A 750 54.80 -10.43 1.11
N ARG A 751 54.31 -10.56 2.35
CA ARG A 751 54.62 -9.75 3.54
C ARG A 751 56.12 -9.57 3.82
N GLU A 752 56.44 -8.48 4.52
CA GLU A 752 57.70 -8.34 5.25
C GLU A 752 57.88 -9.44 6.31
N GLU A 753 59.14 -9.88 6.48
CA GLU A 753 59.64 -10.38 7.76
C GLU A 753 61.04 -9.76 8.01
N VAL A 754 61.47 -9.73 9.27
CA VAL A 754 62.32 -8.70 9.88
C VAL A 754 63.84 -8.74 9.55
N ASP A 755 64.40 -7.54 9.31
CA ASP A 755 65.80 -7.05 9.50
C ASP A 755 66.96 -8.06 9.71
N ILE A 756 67.92 -8.08 8.77
CA ILE A 756 69.34 -8.31 9.10
C ILE A 756 70.32 -7.45 8.24
N SER A 757 70.78 -6.33 8.81
CA SER A 757 72.15 -5.77 8.69
C SER A 757 72.64 -4.98 7.45
N ARG A 758 73.29 -3.84 7.76
CA ARG A 758 74.58 -3.30 7.25
C ARG A 758 75.09 -3.91 5.91
N ARG A 759 75.41 -3.09 4.91
CA ARG A 759 76.37 -1.96 5.00
C ARG A 759 76.36 -1.08 3.76
#